data_AF-A0A7X8D0K0-F1
#
_entry.id   AF-A0A7X8D0K0-F1
#
_cell.length_a   1.000
_cell.length_b   1.000
_cell.length_c   1.000
_cell.angle_alpha   90.00
_cell.angle_beta   90.00
_cell.angle_gamma   90.00
#
_symmetry.space_group_name_H-M   'P 1'
#
loop_
_entity.id
_entity.type
_entity.pdbx_description
1 polymer ?
#
loop_
_entity_poly.entity_id
_entity_poly.type
_entity_poly.pdbx_seq_one_letter_code
_entity_poly.pdbx_strand_id
1 'polypeptide(L)'
;MVQTLPKRIIALLLSVVLIMSLAACGETQQQQETVQPTTNGNYTAGTYTATTPGRNGPITVEVTFDTDKATAAKVTEHAETAGIADAPVERIPKTFIESQSLQIDAITGATETSDAILAALADCVSQAGGNPDALKKVEIKSHGPGETVEMTADIVIIGGGGAGMSAAVTAIDNGASVIVVEKTAALGGNTLRSGGGFNSAGPIIGKNWEQTEGLAETIQSYIDLEPKNEKMAEWQSIVKKDFEEHTASGAKHLFDSEEFHMLQTYVEGDCIGNPDLIELMCRDAKELVTWGESLGGTFNLDAKGVLGMGSIWPRAYNLVDGYGVGGGKFFDLFDKHLQGSPIEYAMEVEAKEFIMEDGRVVGVKGEKVDGTPYVFHAEKAVILASGGFTANVEMREKYNTKWEYIGENLPISGSPANTGDGHRMAEGIGAKLVEMSEIQLQPLATASSGALQFVCLPSCPFINSNGERFVNEAERRDVMSKAILEQPNSLMYQIASSQNLWVTDGITITGDVLSEMIEKGDVVTADTLEELAIKLNIDPTTFINTINEYNEAVINKFDPLTGRVSFIEEDYIEEEGPYWAHIISPSVHFTMGGVAVDTDLHVLDQDGNIIPGLYAAGEVCGGFHGGNRVGGNAITQILRSGINAGVNATMSK
;
A
#
# COMPACT_ATOMS: atom_id res chain seq x y z
N MET A 1 -26.77 -17.25 58.87
CA MET A 1 -26.78 -18.69 58.58
C MET A 1 -27.36 -18.88 57.19
N VAL A 2 -26.50 -19.05 56.19
CA VAL A 2 -26.90 -19.52 54.85
C VAL A 2 -26.05 -20.76 54.62
N GLN A 3 -26.67 -21.93 54.69
CA GLN A 3 -25.99 -23.21 54.51
C GLN A 3 -25.70 -23.43 53.03
N THR A 4 -24.43 -23.59 52.69
CA THR A 4 -23.95 -23.98 51.36
C THR A 4 -24.37 -25.42 51.06
N LEU A 5 -25.01 -25.64 49.91
CA LEU A 5 -25.32 -26.98 49.39
C LEU A 5 -24.01 -27.76 49.10
N PRO A 6 -23.90 -29.04 49.48
CA PRO A 6 -22.70 -29.83 49.22
C PRO A 6 -22.53 -30.15 47.73
N LYS A 7 -21.28 -30.02 47.23
CA LYS A 7 -20.86 -30.22 45.82
C LYS A 7 -21.35 -31.53 45.17
N ARG A 8 -21.69 -32.56 45.96
CA ARG A 8 -22.25 -33.83 45.46
C ARG A 8 -23.70 -33.71 44.95
N ILE A 9 -24.48 -32.74 45.43
CA ILE A 9 -25.86 -32.50 44.97
C ILE A 9 -25.86 -31.73 43.64
N ILE A 10 -24.89 -30.83 43.44
CA ILE A 10 -24.71 -30.09 42.17
C ILE A 10 -24.28 -31.04 41.05
N ALA A 11 -23.40 -32.00 41.34
CA ALA A 11 -23.00 -33.05 40.38
C ALA A 11 -24.15 -34.03 40.03
N LEU A 12 -25.09 -34.23 40.95
CA LEU A 12 -26.28 -35.07 40.71
C LEU A 12 -27.34 -34.35 39.88
N LEU A 13 -27.49 -33.03 40.05
CA LEU A 13 -28.38 -32.20 39.23
C LEU A 13 -27.85 -32.02 37.80
N LEU A 14 -26.54 -31.88 37.62
CA LEU A 14 -25.90 -31.81 36.30
C LEU A 14 -25.99 -33.13 35.52
N SER A 15 -25.93 -34.28 36.20
CA SER A 15 -26.09 -35.59 35.55
C SER A 15 -27.55 -35.91 35.20
N VAL A 16 -28.53 -35.45 35.99
CA VAL A 16 -29.96 -35.60 35.66
C VAL A 16 -30.37 -34.71 34.46
N VAL A 17 -29.76 -33.52 34.31
CA VAL A 17 -29.97 -32.67 33.12
C VAL A 17 -29.31 -33.27 31.87
N LEU A 18 -28.12 -33.89 32.00
CA LEU A 18 -27.46 -34.59 30.88
C LEU A 18 -28.19 -35.87 30.43
N ILE A 19 -28.89 -36.55 31.35
CA ILE A 19 -29.63 -37.79 31.04
C ILE A 19 -31.01 -37.48 30.42
N MET A 20 -31.62 -36.33 30.72
CA MET A 20 -32.86 -35.90 30.05
C MET A 20 -32.63 -35.33 28.64
N SER A 21 -31.40 -34.94 28.27
CA SER A 21 -31.05 -34.54 26.90
C SER A 21 -30.78 -35.71 25.94
N LEU A 22 -30.68 -36.96 26.43
CA LEU A 22 -30.34 -38.14 25.63
C LEU A 22 -31.50 -39.12 25.39
N ALA A 23 -32.73 -38.77 25.80
CA ALA A 23 -33.92 -39.62 25.64
C ALA A 23 -34.99 -39.03 24.67
N ALA A 24 -34.61 -38.07 23.82
CA ALA A 24 -35.48 -37.50 22.78
C ALA A 24 -35.04 -37.90 21.36
N CYS A 25 -34.64 -39.16 21.17
CA CYS A 25 -34.53 -39.80 19.86
C CYS A 25 -35.36 -41.09 19.87
N GLY A 26 -36.53 -41.05 19.23
CA GLY A 26 -37.42 -42.18 18.99
C GLY A 26 -38.49 -41.77 17.99
N GLU A 27 -38.50 -42.40 16.82
CA GLU A 27 -39.03 -41.95 15.53
C GLU A 27 -40.50 -41.50 15.49
N THR A 28 -40.79 -40.53 14.62
CA THR A 28 -41.88 -40.68 13.67
C THR A 28 -41.35 -40.29 12.29
N GLN A 29 -41.08 -41.29 11.46
CA GLN A 29 -40.76 -41.13 10.04
C GLN A 29 -42.00 -40.53 9.35
N GLN A 30 -42.05 -39.20 9.24
CA GLN A 30 -42.59 -38.60 8.04
C GLN A 30 -41.44 -38.59 7.04
N GLN A 31 -41.66 -39.24 5.89
CA GLN A 31 -40.82 -39.09 4.71
C GLN A 31 -40.77 -37.59 4.35
N GLN A 32 -39.83 -36.86 4.94
CA GLN A 32 -39.25 -35.70 4.28
C GLN A 32 -38.39 -36.29 3.18
N GLU A 33 -38.87 -36.14 1.95
CA GLU A 33 -38.04 -36.29 0.78
C GLU A 33 -36.73 -35.57 1.03
N THR A 34 -35.64 -36.32 1.03
CA THR A 34 -34.29 -35.79 0.82
C THR A 34 -34.32 -35.11 -0.54
N VAL A 35 -34.59 -33.81 -0.55
CA VAL A 35 -34.37 -32.97 -1.72
C VAL A 35 -32.85 -32.95 -1.90
N GLN A 36 -32.36 -33.77 -2.84
CA GLN A 36 -31.06 -33.51 -3.45
C GLN A 36 -31.05 -32.05 -3.91
N PRO A 37 -29.96 -31.28 -3.75
CA PRO A 37 -29.85 -29.97 -4.37
C PRO A 37 -29.96 -30.17 -5.88
N THR A 38 -31.15 -29.97 -6.43
CA THR A 38 -31.37 -30.08 -7.86
C THR A 38 -30.76 -28.83 -8.50
N THR A 39 -29.76 -29.04 -9.35
CA THR A 39 -29.22 -28.10 -10.33
C THR A 39 -30.24 -27.71 -11.41
N ASN A 40 -31.54 -27.81 -11.13
CA ASN A 40 -32.58 -27.61 -12.13
C ASN A 40 -32.93 -26.13 -12.20
N GLY A 41 -32.39 -25.48 -13.23
CA GLY A 41 -32.84 -24.16 -13.66
C GLY A 41 -34.34 -24.16 -13.88
N ASN A 42 -35.00 -23.39 -13.01
CA ASN A 42 -36.28 -22.76 -13.27
C ASN A 42 -36.04 -21.25 -13.11
N TYR A 43 -35.02 -20.73 -13.78
CA TYR A 43 -34.77 -19.31 -13.78
C TYR A 43 -35.91 -18.61 -14.52
N THR A 44 -36.27 -17.44 -14.05
CA THR A 44 -37.06 -16.52 -14.87
C THR A 44 -36.13 -15.99 -15.96
N ALA A 45 -36.41 -16.35 -17.21
CA ALA A 45 -35.58 -15.92 -18.32
C ALA A 45 -35.57 -14.39 -18.43
N GLY A 46 -34.38 -13.80 -18.57
CA GLY A 46 -34.21 -12.36 -18.55
C GLY A 46 -32.78 -11.94 -18.26
N THR A 47 -32.55 -10.64 -18.32
CA THR A 47 -31.28 -10.01 -17.91
C THR A 47 -31.51 -9.30 -16.58
N TYR A 48 -30.63 -9.56 -15.63
CA TYR A 48 -30.66 -9.06 -14.28
C TYR A 48 -29.37 -8.30 -14.00
N THR A 49 -29.47 -7.26 -13.19
CA THR A 49 -28.35 -6.40 -12.83
C THR A 49 -28.30 -6.28 -11.32
N ALA A 50 -27.10 -6.40 -10.76
CA ALA A 50 -26.86 -6.18 -9.35
C ALA A 50 -25.64 -5.26 -9.19
N THR A 51 -25.71 -4.37 -8.21
CA THR A 51 -24.63 -3.46 -7.86
C THR A 51 -24.24 -3.69 -6.42
N THR A 52 -22.97 -3.94 -6.17
CA THR A 52 -22.41 -4.19 -4.84
C THR A 52 -21.30 -3.20 -4.53
N PRO A 53 -21.08 -2.84 -3.25
CA PRO A 53 -19.91 -2.05 -2.88
C PRO A 53 -18.61 -2.81 -3.18
N GLY A 54 -17.72 -2.23 -3.97
CA GLY A 54 -16.34 -2.66 -4.16
C GLY A 54 -15.35 -1.87 -3.31
N ARG A 55 -14.05 -2.06 -3.58
CA ARG A 55 -12.93 -1.41 -2.87
C ARG A 55 -12.98 0.10 -3.00
N ASN A 56 -13.01 0.59 -4.25
CA ASN A 56 -12.93 2.00 -4.59
C ASN A 56 -14.30 2.60 -4.93
N GLY A 57 -15.28 1.74 -5.26
CA GLY A 57 -16.65 2.14 -5.55
C GLY A 57 -17.54 0.96 -5.94
N PRO A 58 -18.80 1.19 -6.37
CA PRO A 58 -19.72 0.13 -6.72
C PRO A 58 -19.22 -0.65 -7.93
N ILE A 59 -19.53 -1.94 -7.94
CA ILE A 59 -19.33 -2.83 -9.07
C ILE A 59 -20.71 -3.29 -9.52
N THR A 60 -21.02 -3.06 -10.80
CA THR A 60 -22.27 -3.48 -11.41
C THR A 60 -22.03 -4.69 -12.30
N VAL A 61 -22.77 -5.77 -12.05
CA VAL A 61 -22.72 -7.01 -12.82
C VAL A 61 -24.07 -7.22 -13.51
N GLU A 62 -24.02 -7.60 -14.78
CA GLU A 62 -25.18 -8.00 -15.59
C GLU A 62 -25.10 -9.50 -15.88
N VAL A 63 -26.19 -10.23 -15.64
CA VAL A 63 -26.31 -11.67 -15.95
C VAL A 63 -27.59 -11.95 -16.73
N THR A 64 -27.47 -12.67 -17.84
CA THR A 64 -28.60 -13.16 -18.62
C THR A 64 -28.86 -14.64 -18.35
N PHE A 65 -30.11 -14.97 -18.02
CA PHE A 65 -30.58 -16.34 -17.82
C PHE A 65 -31.55 -16.74 -18.93
N ASP A 66 -31.44 -17.98 -19.41
CA ASP A 66 -32.58 -18.67 -20.00
C ASP A 66 -33.36 -19.40 -18.88
N THR A 67 -34.30 -20.28 -19.20
CA THR A 67 -35.06 -21.00 -18.16
C THR A 67 -34.19 -21.98 -17.37
N ASP A 68 -33.08 -22.44 -17.93
CA ASP A 68 -32.32 -23.59 -17.47
C ASP A 68 -30.99 -23.18 -16.82
N LYS A 69 -30.38 -22.07 -17.24
CA LYS A 69 -29.03 -21.65 -16.83
C LYS A 69 -28.71 -20.18 -17.09
N ALA A 70 -27.59 -19.72 -16.52
CA ALA A 70 -26.96 -18.47 -16.93
C ALA A 70 -26.28 -18.66 -18.30
N THR A 71 -26.49 -17.69 -19.20
CA THR A 71 -26.01 -17.73 -20.59
C THR A 71 -24.99 -16.64 -20.91
N ALA A 72 -25.00 -15.54 -20.16
CA ALA A 72 -24.01 -14.48 -20.24
C ALA A 72 -23.86 -13.80 -18.88
N ALA A 73 -22.64 -13.38 -18.54
CA ALA A 73 -22.35 -12.56 -17.38
C ALA A 73 -21.20 -11.61 -17.73
N LYS A 74 -21.26 -10.36 -17.25
CA LYS A 74 -20.20 -9.36 -17.40
C LYS A 74 -20.29 -8.32 -16.29
N VAL A 75 -19.15 -7.76 -15.93
CA VAL A 75 -19.12 -6.49 -15.20
C VAL A 75 -19.39 -5.37 -16.21
N THR A 76 -20.33 -4.47 -15.92
CA THR A 76 -20.70 -3.36 -16.81
C THR A 76 -20.11 -2.02 -16.37
N GLU A 77 -19.95 -1.83 -15.07
CA GLU A 77 -19.44 -0.58 -14.46
C GLU A 77 -18.65 -0.90 -13.19
N HIS A 78 -17.51 -0.24 -12.99
CA HIS A 78 -16.74 -0.29 -11.74
C HIS A 78 -15.82 0.93 -11.59
N ALA A 79 -15.47 1.29 -10.35
CA ALA A 79 -14.48 2.33 -10.01
C ALA A 79 -13.15 1.74 -9.48
N GLU A 80 -12.98 0.41 -9.58
CA GLU A 80 -11.83 -0.30 -9.04
C GLU A 80 -10.50 0.09 -9.68
N THR A 81 -9.39 -0.22 -8.99
CA THR A 81 -8.03 0.12 -9.45
C THR A 81 -7.71 -0.59 -10.76
N ALA A 82 -7.47 0.18 -11.82
CA ALA A 82 -7.10 -0.36 -13.13
C ALA A 82 -5.80 -1.19 -13.06
N GLY A 83 -5.71 -2.27 -13.84
CA GLY A 83 -4.62 -3.25 -13.79
C GLY A 83 -4.78 -4.29 -12.69
N ILE A 84 -5.30 -3.91 -11.50
CA ILE A 84 -5.62 -4.87 -10.42
C ILE A 84 -6.99 -5.52 -10.67
N ALA A 85 -7.97 -4.73 -11.09
CA ALA A 85 -9.35 -5.16 -11.30
C ALA A 85 -9.57 -5.95 -12.61
N ASP A 86 -8.65 -5.86 -13.56
CA ASP A 86 -8.81 -6.41 -14.91
C ASP A 86 -9.04 -7.92 -14.89
N ALA A 87 -8.20 -8.66 -14.15
CA ALA A 87 -8.33 -10.11 -14.01
C ALA A 87 -9.66 -10.55 -13.40
N PRO A 88 -10.13 -10.02 -12.24
CA PRO A 88 -11.41 -10.45 -11.68
C PRO A 88 -12.60 -10.02 -12.54
N VAL A 89 -12.55 -8.84 -13.16
CA VAL A 89 -13.58 -8.33 -14.08
C VAL A 89 -13.77 -9.26 -15.28
N GLU A 90 -12.69 -9.80 -15.84
CA GLU A 90 -12.76 -10.71 -16.98
C GLU A 90 -13.06 -12.16 -16.57
N ARG A 91 -12.30 -12.70 -15.61
CA ARG A 91 -12.27 -14.14 -15.33
C ARG A 91 -13.43 -14.64 -14.50
N ILE A 92 -13.92 -13.86 -13.52
CA ILE A 92 -14.97 -14.34 -12.61
C ILE A 92 -16.30 -14.53 -13.36
N PRO A 93 -16.82 -13.55 -14.14
CA PRO A 93 -18.05 -13.75 -14.90
C PRO A 93 -17.93 -14.88 -15.93
N LYS A 94 -16.77 -15.01 -16.59
CA LYS A 94 -16.51 -16.10 -17.52
C LYS A 94 -16.55 -17.47 -16.83
N THR A 95 -15.86 -17.61 -15.70
CA THR A 95 -15.85 -18.86 -14.92
C THR A 95 -17.24 -19.21 -14.41
N PHE A 96 -18.02 -18.21 -13.99
CA PHE A 96 -19.42 -18.41 -13.60
C PHE A 96 -20.25 -18.99 -14.75
N ILE A 97 -20.10 -18.47 -15.97
CA ILE A 97 -20.82 -18.99 -17.14
C ILE A 97 -20.35 -20.39 -17.54
N GLU A 98 -19.06 -20.67 -17.49
CA GLU A 98 -18.51 -21.97 -17.87
C GLU A 98 -18.85 -23.08 -16.86
N SER A 99 -18.82 -22.76 -15.57
CA SER A 99 -19.01 -23.73 -14.48
C SER A 99 -20.45 -23.80 -13.96
N GLN A 100 -21.25 -22.75 -14.17
CA GLN A 100 -22.55 -22.55 -13.50
C GLN A 100 -22.42 -22.66 -11.98
N SER A 101 -21.31 -22.16 -11.43
CA SER A 101 -20.97 -22.23 -10.01
C SER A 101 -20.59 -20.85 -9.46
N LEU A 102 -20.94 -20.61 -8.20
CA LEU A 102 -20.45 -19.46 -7.41
C LEU A 102 -19.28 -19.85 -6.49
N GLN A 103 -18.82 -21.10 -6.55
CA GLN A 103 -17.64 -21.58 -5.83
C GLN A 103 -16.36 -21.22 -6.60
N ILE A 104 -16.22 -19.93 -6.91
CA ILE A 104 -15.08 -19.38 -7.64
C ILE A 104 -14.17 -18.72 -6.61
N ASP A 105 -12.89 -19.08 -6.62
CA ASP A 105 -11.91 -18.49 -5.72
C ASP A 105 -11.67 -17.02 -6.07
N ALA A 106 -11.47 -16.20 -5.04
CA ALA A 106 -11.06 -14.81 -5.21
C ALA A 106 -9.66 -14.75 -5.83
N ILE A 107 -9.44 -13.75 -6.70
CA ILE A 107 -8.15 -13.56 -7.35
C ILE A 107 -7.15 -12.94 -6.37
N THR A 108 -6.00 -13.59 -6.19
CA THR A 108 -4.94 -13.14 -5.29
C THR A 108 -4.49 -11.70 -5.62
N GLY A 109 -4.54 -10.82 -4.62
CA GLY A 109 -4.22 -9.39 -4.78
C GLY A 109 -5.42 -8.50 -5.14
N ALA A 110 -6.57 -9.09 -5.51
CA ALA A 110 -7.81 -8.41 -5.87
C ALA A 110 -9.03 -9.03 -5.17
N THR A 111 -8.87 -9.42 -3.90
CA THR A 111 -9.90 -10.12 -3.12
C THR A 111 -11.17 -9.31 -2.95
N GLU A 112 -11.08 -8.04 -2.53
CA GLU A 112 -12.26 -7.18 -2.32
C GLU A 112 -13.07 -6.99 -3.62
N THR A 113 -12.38 -6.77 -4.75
CA THR A 113 -12.98 -6.71 -6.08
C THR A 113 -13.65 -8.04 -6.46
N SER A 114 -12.99 -9.17 -6.19
CA SER A 114 -13.50 -10.50 -6.50
C SER A 114 -14.77 -10.82 -5.71
N ASP A 115 -14.75 -10.55 -4.40
CA ASP A 115 -15.86 -10.79 -3.48
C ASP A 115 -17.07 -9.93 -3.85
N ALA A 116 -16.84 -8.67 -4.25
CA ALA A 116 -17.89 -7.78 -4.73
C ALA A 116 -18.56 -8.30 -6.01
N ILE A 117 -17.78 -8.79 -6.99
CA ILE A 117 -18.31 -9.42 -8.22
C ILE A 117 -19.10 -10.70 -7.87
N LEU A 118 -18.58 -11.56 -6.99
CA LEU A 118 -19.25 -12.78 -6.57
C LEU A 118 -20.56 -12.50 -5.83
N ALA A 119 -20.59 -11.47 -4.99
CA ALA A 119 -21.80 -11.01 -4.33
C ALA A 119 -22.83 -10.49 -5.33
N ALA A 120 -22.41 -9.73 -6.35
CA ALA A 120 -23.31 -9.24 -7.39
C ALA A 120 -23.87 -10.39 -8.26
N LEU A 121 -23.03 -11.37 -8.63
CA LEU A 121 -23.49 -12.58 -9.32
C LEU A 121 -24.51 -13.36 -8.48
N ALA A 122 -24.26 -13.53 -7.18
CA ALA A 122 -25.19 -14.17 -6.26
C ALA A 122 -26.54 -13.44 -6.17
N ASP A 123 -26.52 -12.11 -6.19
CA ASP A 123 -27.76 -11.33 -6.20
C ASP A 123 -28.52 -11.51 -7.53
N CYS A 124 -27.86 -11.41 -8.69
CA CYS A 124 -28.50 -11.69 -9.99
C CYS A 124 -29.13 -13.09 -10.05
N VAL A 125 -28.46 -14.12 -9.51
CA VAL A 125 -29.01 -15.48 -9.38
C VAL A 125 -30.30 -15.48 -8.55
N SER A 126 -30.31 -14.75 -7.43
CA SER A 126 -31.50 -14.63 -6.56
C SER A 126 -32.65 -13.92 -7.28
N GLN A 127 -32.36 -12.82 -7.98
CA GLN A 127 -33.34 -12.06 -8.76
C GLN A 127 -33.98 -12.92 -9.87
N ALA A 128 -33.20 -13.80 -10.50
CA ALA A 128 -33.68 -14.74 -11.50
C ALA A 128 -34.46 -15.94 -10.91
N GLY A 129 -34.60 -16.03 -9.58
CA GLY A 129 -35.30 -17.12 -8.89
C GLY A 129 -34.44 -18.35 -8.60
N GLY A 130 -33.12 -18.26 -8.78
CA GLY A 130 -32.15 -19.29 -8.42
C GLY A 130 -31.77 -19.27 -6.94
N ASN A 131 -30.95 -20.25 -6.54
CA ASN A 131 -30.43 -20.38 -5.17
C ASN A 131 -28.90 -20.22 -5.16
N PRO A 132 -28.35 -19.08 -4.73
CA PRO A 132 -26.90 -18.87 -4.69
C PRO A 132 -26.17 -19.84 -3.78
N ASP A 133 -26.76 -20.24 -2.65
CA ASP A 133 -26.14 -21.19 -1.72
C ASP A 133 -26.05 -22.59 -2.30
N ALA A 134 -26.93 -22.93 -3.25
CA ALA A 134 -26.78 -24.16 -4.03
C ALA A 134 -25.62 -24.03 -5.02
N LEU A 135 -25.49 -22.90 -5.72
CA LEU A 135 -24.39 -22.68 -6.68
C LEU A 135 -23.01 -22.55 -6.01
N LYS A 136 -22.93 -22.07 -4.76
CA LYS A 136 -21.70 -22.07 -3.95
C LYS A 136 -21.21 -23.48 -3.57
N LYS A 137 -22.02 -24.51 -3.79
CA LYS A 137 -21.69 -25.92 -3.54
C LYS A 137 -21.44 -26.72 -4.82
N VAL A 138 -21.58 -26.08 -5.98
CA VAL A 138 -21.31 -26.73 -7.27
C VAL A 138 -19.80 -26.74 -7.45
N GLU A 139 -19.19 -27.91 -7.28
CA GLU A 139 -17.74 -28.04 -7.44
C GLU A 139 -17.31 -27.73 -8.88
N ILE A 140 -16.37 -26.79 -8.99
CA ILE A 140 -15.66 -26.53 -10.24
C ILE A 140 -14.66 -27.67 -10.43
N LYS A 141 -14.81 -28.44 -11.51
CA LYS A 141 -13.86 -29.51 -11.84
C LYS A 141 -12.49 -28.89 -12.17
N SER A 142 -11.58 -28.94 -11.20
CA SER A 142 -10.17 -28.64 -11.43
C SER A 142 -9.53 -29.73 -12.29
N HIS A 143 -8.63 -29.32 -13.19
CA HIS A 143 -7.81 -30.24 -13.97
C HIS A 143 -6.63 -30.82 -13.17
N GLY A 144 -6.50 -30.42 -11.89
CA GLY A 144 -5.33 -30.71 -11.05
C GLY A 144 -4.10 -29.91 -11.49
N PRO A 145 -2.98 -30.05 -10.76
CA PRO A 145 -1.72 -29.42 -11.14
C PRO A 145 -1.25 -29.98 -12.50
N GLY A 146 -0.70 -29.10 -13.34
CA GLY A 146 -0.06 -29.49 -14.59
C GLY A 146 1.29 -30.21 -14.37
N GLU A 147 1.93 -30.58 -15.48
CA GLU A 147 3.33 -31.03 -15.45
C GLU A 147 4.27 -29.89 -15.03
N THR A 148 5.42 -30.22 -14.44
CA THR A 148 6.42 -29.23 -14.03
C THR A 148 6.86 -28.39 -15.22
N VAL A 149 6.84 -27.07 -15.05
CA VAL A 149 7.31 -26.10 -16.03
C VAL A 149 8.72 -25.67 -15.67
N GLU A 150 9.66 -25.88 -16.58
CA GLU A 150 11.05 -25.40 -16.45
C GLU A 150 11.28 -24.21 -17.37
N MET A 151 11.88 -23.15 -16.84
CA MET A 151 12.21 -21.93 -17.58
C MET A 151 13.64 -21.49 -17.25
N THR A 152 14.33 -20.88 -18.21
CA THR A 152 15.71 -20.43 -18.06
C THR A 152 15.88 -19.04 -18.65
N ALA A 153 16.55 -18.16 -17.91
CA ALA A 153 16.95 -16.84 -18.38
C ALA A 153 18.30 -16.45 -17.76
N ASP A 154 18.91 -15.37 -18.25
CA ASP A 154 20.07 -14.78 -17.59
C ASP A 154 19.72 -14.35 -16.16
N ILE A 155 18.58 -13.67 -16.01
CA ILE A 155 18.12 -13.10 -14.75
C ILE A 155 16.71 -13.58 -14.43
N VAL A 156 16.50 -14.05 -13.20
CA VAL A 156 15.17 -14.33 -12.65
C VAL A 156 14.84 -13.29 -11.59
N ILE A 157 13.71 -12.61 -11.72
CA ILE A 157 13.24 -11.56 -10.81
C ILE A 157 12.02 -12.07 -10.07
N ILE A 158 12.05 -12.03 -8.73
CA ILE A 158 10.94 -12.44 -7.87
C ILE A 158 10.17 -11.20 -7.42
N GLY A 159 8.99 -10.97 -7.99
CA GLY A 159 8.11 -9.84 -7.73
C GLY A 159 8.10 -8.83 -8.88
N GLY A 160 6.92 -8.60 -9.46
CA GLY A 160 6.68 -7.67 -10.57
C GLY A 160 6.36 -6.24 -10.13
N GLY A 161 6.81 -5.82 -8.94
CA GLY A 161 6.66 -4.46 -8.43
C GLY A 161 7.56 -3.44 -9.14
N GLY A 162 7.50 -2.16 -8.74
CA GLY A 162 8.32 -1.12 -9.39
C GLY A 162 9.84 -1.38 -9.31
N ALA A 163 10.33 -2.01 -8.25
CA ALA A 163 11.74 -2.42 -8.14
C ALA A 163 12.08 -3.53 -9.15
N GLY A 164 11.24 -4.57 -9.21
CA GLY A 164 11.44 -5.70 -10.11
C GLY A 164 11.35 -5.29 -11.58
N MET A 165 10.39 -4.44 -11.93
CA MET A 165 10.27 -3.93 -13.30
C MET A 165 11.37 -2.94 -13.68
N SER A 166 11.87 -2.12 -12.75
CA SER A 166 13.06 -1.28 -13.00
C SER A 166 14.31 -2.13 -13.21
N ALA A 167 14.47 -3.22 -12.46
CA ALA A 167 15.53 -4.20 -12.66
C ALA A 167 15.39 -4.93 -14.00
N ALA A 168 14.16 -5.28 -14.41
CA ALA A 168 13.89 -5.93 -15.69
C ALA A 168 14.29 -5.02 -16.87
N VAL A 169 13.85 -3.76 -16.87
CA VAL A 169 14.20 -2.76 -17.89
C VAL A 169 15.72 -2.66 -18.04
N THR A 170 16.43 -2.46 -16.93
CA THR A 170 17.87 -2.24 -16.98
C THR A 170 18.66 -3.51 -17.29
N ALA A 171 18.21 -4.69 -16.86
CA ALA A 171 18.83 -5.96 -17.26
C ALA A 171 18.69 -6.19 -18.78
N ILE A 172 17.50 -5.92 -19.34
CA ILE A 172 17.21 -6.02 -20.77
C ILE A 172 18.06 -5.03 -21.57
N ASP A 173 18.18 -3.78 -21.12
CA ASP A 173 19.03 -2.75 -21.74
C ASP A 173 20.52 -3.16 -21.75
N ASN A 174 20.93 -4.00 -20.79
CA ASN A 174 22.27 -4.58 -20.70
C ASN A 174 22.38 -5.96 -21.38
N GLY A 175 21.38 -6.33 -22.18
CA GLY A 175 21.42 -7.49 -23.07
C GLY A 175 21.16 -8.84 -22.40
N ALA A 176 20.60 -8.85 -21.18
CA ALA A 176 20.19 -10.08 -20.50
C ALA A 176 18.76 -10.49 -20.90
N SER A 177 18.47 -11.80 -20.94
CA SER A 177 17.09 -12.29 -20.90
C SER A 177 16.55 -12.31 -19.47
N VAL A 178 15.24 -12.08 -19.31
CA VAL A 178 14.62 -11.92 -17.98
C VAL A 178 13.37 -12.78 -17.85
N ILE A 179 13.22 -13.44 -16.70
CA ILE A 179 11.93 -13.99 -16.24
C ILE A 179 11.49 -13.22 -15.00
N VAL A 180 10.27 -12.69 -15.02
CA VAL A 180 9.62 -12.10 -13.83
C VAL A 180 8.61 -13.09 -13.27
N VAL A 181 8.77 -13.47 -12.01
CA VAL A 181 7.86 -14.35 -11.28
C VAL A 181 6.97 -13.51 -10.37
N GLU A 182 5.66 -13.52 -10.61
CA GLU A 182 4.68 -12.75 -9.86
C GLU A 182 3.57 -13.67 -9.35
N LYS A 183 3.29 -13.61 -8.04
CA LYS A 183 2.30 -14.48 -7.41
C LYS A 183 0.87 -13.97 -7.58
N THR A 184 0.69 -12.69 -7.90
CA THR A 184 -0.63 -12.13 -8.22
C THR A 184 -0.97 -12.28 -9.71
N ALA A 185 -2.24 -12.08 -10.05
CA ALA A 185 -2.69 -12.08 -11.45
C ALA A 185 -2.31 -10.81 -12.23
N ALA A 186 -1.80 -9.79 -11.53
CA ALA A 186 -1.38 -8.51 -12.08
C ALA A 186 0.02 -8.15 -11.57
N LEU A 187 0.77 -7.37 -12.36
CA LEU A 187 2.03 -6.79 -11.93
C LEU A 187 1.80 -5.64 -10.95
N GLY A 188 2.87 -5.19 -10.32
CA GLY A 188 3.00 -3.88 -9.73
C GLY A 188 2.71 -3.71 -8.25
N GLY A 189 2.03 -4.67 -7.61
CA GLY A 189 1.93 -4.75 -6.14
C GLY A 189 1.57 -3.41 -5.47
N ASN A 190 2.32 -3.03 -4.42
CA ASN A 190 2.13 -1.73 -3.74
C ASN A 190 2.47 -0.52 -4.61
N THR A 191 3.23 -0.68 -5.69
CA THR A 191 3.62 0.44 -6.57
C THR A 191 2.39 0.99 -7.31
N LEU A 192 1.48 0.12 -7.79
CA LEU A 192 0.21 0.56 -8.41
C LEU A 192 -0.71 1.33 -7.45
N ARG A 193 -0.56 1.11 -6.14
CA ARG A 193 -1.37 1.72 -5.08
C ARG A 193 -0.73 3.01 -4.52
N SER A 194 0.43 3.40 -5.04
CA SER A 194 1.15 4.58 -4.58
C SER A 194 0.63 5.86 -5.25
N GLY A 195 0.70 6.99 -4.55
CA GLY A 195 0.50 8.32 -5.13
C GLY A 195 1.57 8.75 -6.14
N GLY A 196 2.64 7.96 -6.34
CA GLY A 196 3.60 8.11 -7.44
C GLY A 196 4.74 9.10 -7.22
N GLY A 197 4.65 9.94 -6.18
CA GLY A 197 5.69 10.91 -5.86
C GLY A 197 7.02 10.24 -5.48
N PHE A 198 8.11 10.66 -6.13
CA PHE A 198 9.47 10.27 -5.75
C PHE A 198 10.31 11.49 -5.43
N ASN A 199 11.09 11.40 -4.35
CA ASN A 199 11.94 12.49 -3.92
C ASN A 199 13.22 12.52 -4.75
N SER A 200 13.57 13.71 -5.23
CA SER A 200 14.90 13.95 -5.78
C SER A 200 15.34 15.35 -5.38
N ALA A 201 16.52 15.48 -4.80
CA ALA A 201 17.05 16.81 -4.51
C ALA A 201 17.42 17.57 -5.79
N GLY A 202 17.27 18.90 -5.79
CA GLY A 202 17.77 19.76 -6.85
C GLY A 202 17.02 21.09 -7.03
N PRO A 203 17.59 22.06 -7.77
CA PRO A 203 17.10 23.44 -7.83
C PRO A 203 15.82 23.63 -8.68
N ILE A 204 15.21 22.55 -9.18
CA ILE A 204 14.08 22.63 -10.11
C ILE A 204 12.78 22.86 -9.34
N ILE A 205 12.48 22.02 -8.34
CA ILE A 205 11.29 22.18 -7.48
C ILE A 205 11.44 23.38 -6.54
N GLY A 206 12.63 23.55 -5.95
CA GLY A 206 12.86 24.57 -4.91
C GLY A 206 12.59 26.01 -5.37
N LYS A 207 12.71 26.30 -6.68
CA LYS A 207 12.43 27.62 -7.27
C LYS A 207 10.99 28.09 -7.10
N ASN A 208 10.06 27.15 -6.95
CA ASN A 208 8.63 27.42 -6.83
C ASN A 208 8.17 27.49 -5.36
N TRP A 209 9.10 27.37 -4.40
CA TRP A 209 8.88 27.58 -2.97
C TRP A 209 9.64 28.80 -2.46
N GLU A 210 9.05 29.49 -1.48
CA GLU A 210 9.74 30.52 -0.72
C GLU A 210 10.50 29.89 0.46
N GLN A 211 11.73 30.35 0.68
CA GLN A 211 12.48 30.03 1.89
C GLN A 211 11.94 30.87 3.05
N THR A 212 11.17 30.26 3.94
CA THR A 212 10.71 30.90 5.18
C THR A 212 11.75 30.77 6.29
N GLU A 213 11.61 31.59 7.35
CA GLU A 213 12.44 31.51 8.55
C GLU A 213 12.31 30.15 9.25
N GLY A 214 11.09 29.63 9.42
CA GLY A 214 10.88 28.30 9.99
C GLY A 214 11.52 27.17 9.17
N LEU A 215 11.50 27.25 7.84
CA LEU A 215 12.20 26.27 6.99
C LEU A 215 13.73 26.41 7.10
N ALA A 216 14.25 27.61 7.31
CA ALA A 216 15.66 27.84 7.57
C ALA A 216 16.10 27.28 8.93
N GLU A 217 15.27 27.45 9.97
CA GLU A 217 15.49 26.87 11.30
C GLU A 217 15.50 25.34 11.25
N THR A 218 14.65 24.71 10.43
CA THR A 218 14.68 23.25 10.22
C THR A 218 16.04 22.79 9.69
N ILE A 219 16.58 23.45 8.65
CA ILE A 219 17.91 23.11 8.12
C ILE A 219 18.98 23.28 9.19
N GLN A 220 18.94 24.40 9.92
CA GLN A 220 19.90 24.70 10.98
C GLN A 220 19.84 23.66 12.10
N SER A 221 18.63 23.20 12.46
CA SER A 221 18.44 22.18 13.49
C SER A 221 19.15 20.87 13.13
N TYR A 222 19.21 20.48 11.85
CA TYR A 222 19.92 19.29 11.40
C TYR A 222 21.43 19.49 11.34
N ILE A 223 21.89 20.69 10.96
CA ILE A 223 23.32 21.04 10.98
C ILE A 223 23.87 20.97 12.42
N ASP A 224 23.09 21.40 13.40
CA ASP A 224 23.52 21.53 14.80
C ASP A 224 23.44 20.23 15.61
N LEU A 225 22.89 19.15 15.04
CA LEU A 225 22.88 17.84 15.68
C LEU A 225 24.30 17.28 15.85
N GLU A 226 24.56 16.64 17.00
CA GLU A 226 25.79 15.87 17.20
C GLU A 226 25.85 14.69 16.21
N PRO A 227 26.88 14.62 15.33
CA PRO A 227 26.95 13.61 14.29
C PRO A 227 27.07 12.20 14.87
N LYS A 228 26.30 11.26 14.32
CA LYS A 228 26.31 9.84 14.75
C LYS A 228 27.40 9.01 14.09
N ASN A 229 27.94 9.46 12.96
CA ASN A 229 29.01 8.81 12.22
C ASN A 229 29.72 9.82 11.29
N GLU A 230 30.78 9.38 10.62
CA GLU A 230 31.59 10.23 9.74
C GLU A 230 30.81 10.77 8.53
N LYS A 231 29.91 9.97 7.93
CA LYS A 231 29.08 10.39 6.79
C LYS A 231 28.08 11.49 7.17
N MET A 232 27.43 11.37 8.33
CA MET A 232 26.55 12.42 8.83
C MET A 232 27.32 13.73 9.03
N ALA A 233 28.52 13.68 9.61
CA ALA A 233 29.37 14.86 9.79
C ALA A 233 29.79 15.48 8.45
N GLU A 234 30.11 14.65 7.45
CA GLU A 234 30.41 15.09 6.09
C GLU A 234 29.22 15.81 5.44
N TRP A 235 28.04 15.18 5.46
CA TRP A 235 26.82 15.79 4.92
C TRP A 235 26.48 17.10 5.62
N GLN A 236 26.53 17.15 6.95
CA GLN A 236 26.32 18.38 7.72
C GLN A 236 27.28 19.50 7.32
N SER A 237 28.57 19.17 7.12
CA SER A 237 29.56 20.16 6.69
C SER A 237 29.26 20.72 5.29
N ILE A 238 28.82 19.88 4.35
CA ILE A 238 28.46 20.31 2.98
C ILE A 238 27.17 21.14 3.02
N VAL A 239 26.13 20.64 3.68
CA VAL A 239 24.84 21.33 3.84
C VAL A 239 25.03 22.71 4.47
N LYS A 240 25.84 22.81 5.53
CA LYS A 240 26.13 24.09 6.19
C LYS A 240 26.76 25.09 5.22
N LYS A 241 27.80 24.67 4.50
CA LYS A 241 28.49 25.52 3.53
C LYS A 241 27.53 25.99 2.44
N ASP A 242 26.78 25.08 1.84
CA ASP A 242 25.91 25.38 0.70
C ASP A 242 24.70 26.23 1.13
N PHE A 243 24.19 26.01 2.34
CA PHE A 243 23.13 26.83 2.91
C PHE A 243 23.59 28.26 3.21
N GLU A 244 24.79 28.43 3.79
CA GLU A 244 25.41 29.75 3.99
C GLU A 244 25.61 30.49 2.65
N GLU A 245 26.07 29.79 1.61
CA GLU A 245 26.21 30.35 0.25
C GLU A 245 24.85 30.76 -0.35
N HIS A 246 23.82 29.91 -0.18
CA HIS A 246 22.45 30.19 -0.62
C HIS A 246 21.88 31.45 0.06
N THR A 247 21.98 31.54 1.39
CA THR A 247 21.55 32.71 2.15
C THR A 247 22.34 33.97 1.74
N ALA A 248 23.66 33.88 1.61
CA ALA A 248 24.51 35.01 1.23
C ALA A 248 24.22 35.55 -0.18
N SER A 249 23.73 34.69 -1.09
CA SER A 249 23.32 35.10 -2.43
C SER A 249 22.06 35.98 -2.46
N GLY A 250 21.30 36.02 -1.36
CA GLY A 250 19.99 36.67 -1.31
C GLY A 250 18.88 35.90 -2.04
N ALA A 251 19.10 34.60 -2.30
CA ALA A 251 18.09 33.72 -2.87
C ALA A 251 16.85 33.66 -1.96
N LYS A 252 15.69 33.90 -2.55
CA LYS A 252 14.39 33.80 -1.86
C LYS A 252 13.72 32.44 -2.02
N HIS A 253 14.23 31.62 -2.93
CA HIS A 253 13.69 30.30 -3.17
C HIS A 253 14.21 29.29 -2.15
N LEU A 254 13.51 28.18 -1.97
CA LEU A 254 13.86 27.13 -1.01
C LEU A 254 15.24 26.52 -1.31
N PHE A 255 16.05 26.34 -0.27
CA PHE A 255 17.30 25.59 -0.34
C PHE A 255 17.04 24.09 -0.49
N ASP A 256 17.77 23.39 -1.35
CA ASP A 256 17.79 21.93 -1.35
C ASP A 256 19.11 21.44 -1.96
N SER A 257 19.59 20.29 -1.49
CA SER A 257 20.81 19.65 -1.98
C SER A 257 20.73 18.14 -1.76
N GLU A 258 21.53 17.38 -2.51
CA GLU A 258 21.58 15.92 -2.38
C GLU A 258 22.02 15.54 -0.95
N GLU A 259 23.01 16.23 -0.40
CA GLU A 259 23.49 16.04 0.96
C GLU A 259 22.44 16.41 2.01
N PHE A 260 21.58 17.41 1.75
CA PHE A 260 20.47 17.73 2.64
C PHE A 260 19.37 16.66 2.59
N HIS A 261 19.09 16.09 1.41
CA HIS A 261 18.18 14.95 1.28
C HIS A 261 18.71 13.71 2.00
N MET A 262 20.02 13.43 1.92
CA MET A 262 20.67 12.37 2.69
C MET A 262 20.58 12.61 4.20
N LEU A 263 20.98 13.81 4.64
CA LEU A 263 20.98 14.20 6.05
C LEU A 263 19.56 14.11 6.64
N GLN A 264 18.57 14.68 5.96
CA GLN A 264 17.18 14.57 6.38
C GLN A 264 16.74 13.10 6.46
N THR A 265 16.98 12.31 5.41
CA THR A 265 16.56 10.90 5.39
C THR A 265 17.16 10.13 6.56
N TYR A 266 18.43 10.38 6.88
CA TYR A 266 19.11 9.71 7.98
C TYR A 266 18.61 10.17 9.36
N VAL A 267 18.42 11.47 9.56
CA VAL A 267 17.92 12.05 10.82
C VAL A 267 16.48 11.62 11.07
N GLU A 268 15.61 11.73 10.07
CA GLU A 268 14.20 11.31 10.16
C GLU A 268 14.08 9.80 10.34
N GLY A 269 15.04 9.02 9.83
CA GLY A 269 15.21 7.59 10.06
C GLY A 269 15.85 7.24 11.41
N ASP A 270 15.79 8.13 12.40
CA ASP A 270 16.35 7.97 13.75
C ASP A 270 17.87 7.68 13.80
N CYS A 271 18.59 8.02 12.72
CA CYS A 271 20.01 7.74 12.53
C CYS A 271 20.39 6.25 12.63
N ILE A 272 19.47 5.32 12.37
CA ILE A 272 19.76 3.87 12.44
C ILE A 272 19.91 3.20 11.07
N GLY A 273 19.43 3.83 9.99
CA GLY A 273 19.61 3.32 8.62
C GLY A 273 21.08 3.23 8.21
N ASN A 274 21.37 2.47 7.16
CA ASN A 274 22.72 2.37 6.60
C ASN A 274 23.04 3.65 5.78
N PRO A 275 24.02 4.48 6.20
CA PRO A 275 24.34 5.71 5.50
C PRO A 275 24.76 5.52 4.04
N ASP A 276 25.42 4.41 3.71
CA ASP A 276 25.83 4.10 2.33
C ASP A 276 24.63 3.80 1.42
N LEU A 277 23.61 3.11 1.95
CA LEU A 277 22.38 2.82 1.19
C LEU A 277 21.48 4.06 1.07
N ILE A 278 21.48 4.93 2.09
CA ILE A 278 20.81 6.24 2.02
C ILE A 278 21.47 7.11 0.94
N GLU A 279 22.80 7.15 0.90
CA GLU A 279 23.54 7.84 -0.14
C GLU A 279 23.24 7.27 -1.53
N LEU A 280 23.24 5.94 -1.69
CA LEU A 280 22.87 5.27 -2.93
C LEU A 280 21.50 5.71 -3.46
N MET A 281 20.52 5.86 -2.56
CA MET A 281 19.15 6.26 -2.88
C MET A 281 19.03 7.74 -3.24
N CYS A 282 19.69 8.63 -2.48
CA CYS A 282 19.52 10.08 -2.61
C CYS A 282 20.45 10.72 -3.64
N ARG A 283 21.67 10.19 -3.82
CA ARG A 283 22.67 10.76 -4.71
C ARG A 283 22.25 10.61 -6.16
N ASP A 284 22.36 11.70 -6.92
CA ASP A 284 21.97 11.77 -8.32
C ASP A 284 20.53 11.30 -8.58
N ALA A 285 19.61 11.43 -7.61
CA ALA A 285 18.20 11.04 -7.79
C ALA A 285 17.52 11.77 -8.97
N LYS A 286 18.09 12.89 -9.44
CA LYS A 286 17.68 13.60 -10.66
C LYS A 286 17.82 12.74 -11.92
N GLU A 287 18.72 11.76 -11.92
CA GLU A 287 18.87 10.80 -13.01
C GLU A 287 17.64 9.91 -13.17
N LEU A 288 16.81 9.76 -12.13
CA LEU A 288 15.53 9.03 -12.26
C LEU A 288 14.56 9.76 -13.19
N VAL A 289 14.59 11.09 -13.22
CA VAL A 289 13.84 11.89 -14.20
C VAL A 289 14.36 11.60 -15.60
N THR A 290 15.68 11.72 -15.82
CA THR A 290 16.30 11.48 -17.13
C THR A 290 16.09 10.04 -17.61
N TRP A 291 16.16 9.07 -16.70
CA TRP A 291 15.87 7.67 -16.99
C TRP A 291 14.40 7.50 -17.39
N GLY A 292 13.45 8.02 -16.61
CA GLY A 292 12.03 7.97 -16.97
C GLY A 292 11.71 8.67 -18.29
N GLU A 293 12.37 9.80 -18.59
CA GLU A 293 12.26 10.50 -19.88
C GLU A 293 12.80 9.64 -21.04
N SER A 294 13.88 8.88 -20.80
CA SER A 294 14.43 7.94 -21.79
C SER A 294 13.48 6.78 -22.11
N LEU A 295 12.60 6.41 -21.17
CA LEU A 295 11.50 5.46 -21.37
C LEU A 295 10.26 6.11 -22.01
N GLY A 296 10.30 7.40 -22.31
CA GLY A 296 9.21 8.15 -22.94
C GLY A 296 8.23 8.82 -21.98
N GLY A 297 8.57 8.96 -20.69
CA GLY A 297 7.76 9.66 -19.70
C GLY A 297 7.99 11.18 -19.68
N THR A 298 6.97 11.93 -19.28
CA THR A 298 7.09 13.38 -18.99
C THR A 298 6.88 13.64 -17.50
N PHE A 299 7.79 14.38 -16.88
CA PHE A 299 7.69 14.79 -15.47
C PHE A 299 7.30 16.26 -15.34
N ASN A 300 6.54 16.59 -14.29
CA ASN A 300 6.16 17.97 -14.04
C ASN A 300 7.28 18.70 -13.29
N LEU A 301 8.24 19.23 -14.04
CA LEU A 301 9.38 19.98 -13.50
C LEU A 301 9.00 21.39 -13.02
N ASP A 302 7.90 21.95 -13.54
CA ASP A 302 7.43 23.31 -13.22
C ASP A 302 6.39 23.31 -12.08
N ALA A 303 6.00 22.16 -11.55
CA ALA A 303 5.14 22.11 -10.38
C ALA A 303 5.83 22.80 -9.19
N LYS A 304 5.03 23.29 -8.24
CA LYS A 304 5.53 23.60 -6.90
C LYS A 304 6.13 22.36 -6.21
N GLY A 305 6.33 21.20 -6.82
CA GLY A 305 6.63 19.95 -6.11
C GLY A 305 5.55 19.60 -5.09
N VAL A 306 5.59 18.38 -4.58
CA VAL A 306 4.62 17.94 -3.57
C VAL A 306 5.36 17.71 -2.26
N LEU A 307 4.82 18.27 -1.17
CA LEU A 307 5.20 17.82 0.16
C LEU A 307 4.55 16.46 0.39
N GLY A 308 5.30 15.38 0.18
CA GLY A 308 4.81 14.04 0.49
C GLY A 308 4.44 13.96 1.98
N MET A 309 3.34 13.30 2.34
CA MET A 309 2.96 13.19 3.76
C MET A 309 4.06 12.49 4.58
N GLY A 310 4.45 13.08 5.71
CA GLY A 310 5.61 12.64 6.47
C GLY A 310 6.96 12.96 5.81
N SER A 311 6.97 13.84 4.81
CA SER A 311 8.13 14.62 4.41
C SER A 311 7.96 16.02 4.96
N ILE A 312 9.03 16.58 5.50
CA ILE A 312 9.05 17.98 5.95
C ILE A 312 9.78 18.89 4.95
N TRP A 313 10.19 18.35 3.79
CA TRP A 313 10.77 19.13 2.70
C TRP A 313 10.10 18.83 1.35
N PRO A 314 9.70 19.86 0.58
CA PRO A 314 9.04 19.67 -0.69
C PRO A 314 10.05 19.41 -1.81
N ARG A 315 10.24 18.12 -2.16
CA ARG A 315 11.13 17.69 -3.25
C ARG A 315 10.62 16.50 -4.07
N ALA A 316 9.32 16.19 -3.95
CA ALA A 316 8.74 15.08 -4.69
C ALA A 316 8.35 15.51 -6.12
N TYR A 317 8.82 14.75 -7.10
CA TYR A 317 8.41 14.82 -8.50
C TYR A 317 7.28 13.84 -8.76
N ASN A 318 6.39 14.19 -9.68
CA ASN A 318 5.34 13.30 -10.17
C ASN A 318 5.47 13.13 -11.69
N LEU A 319 5.22 11.92 -12.14
CA LEU A 319 5.07 11.60 -13.56
C LEU A 319 3.70 12.12 -14.06
N VAL A 320 3.72 12.87 -15.16
CA VAL A 320 2.52 13.45 -15.80
C VAL A 320 1.83 12.41 -16.67
N ASP A 321 2.62 11.75 -17.52
CA ASP A 321 2.13 10.82 -18.54
C ASP A 321 2.00 9.39 -18.00
N GLY A 322 1.10 8.60 -18.59
CA GLY A 322 0.89 7.19 -18.26
C GLY A 322 -0.57 6.86 -17.98
N TYR A 323 -0.90 5.57 -18.01
CA TYR A 323 -2.20 5.06 -17.59
C TYR A 323 -2.25 4.89 -16.06
N GLY A 324 -3.40 5.18 -15.45
CA GLY A 324 -3.61 5.07 -14.00
C GLY A 324 -3.19 6.30 -13.18
N VAL A 325 -3.34 6.19 -11.86
CA VAL A 325 -2.97 7.25 -10.89
C VAL A 325 -1.62 6.93 -10.23
N GLY A 326 -0.87 7.98 -9.89
CA GLY A 326 0.36 7.88 -9.12
C GLY A 326 1.40 6.89 -9.68
N GLY A 327 1.75 5.88 -8.89
CA GLY A 327 2.80 4.91 -9.23
C GLY A 327 2.43 3.95 -10.37
N GLY A 328 1.14 3.83 -10.71
CA GLY A 328 0.68 3.05 -11.86
C GLY A 328 1.23 3.53 -13.19
N LYS A 329 1.48 4.84 -13.30
CA LYS A 329 1.98 5.45 -14.53
C LYS A 329 3.36 4.93 -14.97
N PHE A 330 4.19 4.46 -14.04
CA PHE A 330 5.49 3.85 -14.38
C PHE A 330 5.33 2.54 -15.16
N PHE A 331 4.25 1.78 -14.93
CA PHE A 331 4.05 0.49 -15.62
C PHE A 331 3.74 0.66 -17.09
N ASP A 332 3.03 1.73 -17.48
CA ASP A 332 2.84 2.07 -18.89
C ASP A 332 4.17 2.40 -19.59
N LEU A 333 5.12 3.04 -18.89
CA LEU A 333 6.47 3.26 -19.41
C LEU A 333 7.25 1.95 -19.56
N PHE A 334 7.20 1.09 -18.54
CA PHE A 334 7.86 -0.21 -18.56
C PHE A 334 7.33 -1.10 -19.69
N ASP A 335 6.00 -1.19 -19.83
CA ASP A 335 5.35 -2.03 -20.84
C ASP A 335 5.71 -1.57 -22.26
N LYS A 336 5.70 -0.26 -22.52
CA LYS A 336 6.11 0.31 -23.82
C LYS A 336 7.58 0.01 -24.13
N HIS A 337 8.47 0.18 -23.15
CA HIS A 337 9.90 -0.03 -23.35
C HIS A 337 10.26 -1.51 -23.54
N LEU A 338 9.62 -2.39 -22.77
CA LEU A 338 9.88 -3.83 -22.79
C LEU A 338 9.19 -4.56 -23.95
N GLN A 339 8.37 -3.86 -24.75
CA GLN A 339 7.66 -4.47 -25.86
C GLN A 339 8.63 -5.11 -26.88
N GLY A 340 8.51 -6.43 -27.07
CA GLY A 340 9.35 -7.19 -27.99
C GLY A 340 10.75 -7.53 -27.46
N SER A 341 11.05 -7.23 -26.20
CA SER A 341 12.28 -7.61 -25.51
C SER A 341 12.25 -9.08 -25.06
N PRO A 342 13.40 -9.71 -24.74
CA PRO A 342 13.47 -11.09 -24.27
C PRO A 342 13.09 -11.21 -22.78
N ILE A 343 11.86 -10.80 -22.46
CA ILE A 343 11.27 -10.89 -21.12
C ILE A 343 10.07 -11.83 -21.14
N GLU A 344 9.99 -12.70 -20.14
CA GLU A 344 8.86 -13.59 -19.90
C GLU A 344 8.27 -13.36 -18.51
N TYR A 345 6.96 -13.54 -18.38
CA TYR A 345 6.23 -13.35 -17.13
C TYR A 345 5.58 -14.67 -16.69
N ALA A 346 5.89 -15.09 -15.46
CA ALA A 346 5.22 -16.20 -14.79
C ALA A 346 4.26 -15.63 -13.73
N MET A 347 3.03 -15.31 -14.17
CA MET A 347 1.97 -14.75 -13.34
C MET A 347 1.23 -15.83 -12.55
N GLU A 348 0.67 -15.45 -11.40
CA GLU A 348 0.02 -16.37 -10.45
C GLU A 348 0.95 -17.51 -9.98
N VAL A 349 2.27 -17.29 -9.98
CA VAL A 349 3.29 -18.24 -9.51
C VAL A 349 3.97 -17.68 -8.27
N GLU A 350 3.81 -18.38 -7.14
CA GLU A 350 4.50 -18.06 -5.90
C GLU A 350 5.87 -18.71 -5.88
N ALA A 351 6.93 -17.91 -5.78
CA ALA A 351 8.27 -18.39 -5.48
C ALA A 351 8.32 -18.95 -4.03
N LYS A 352 8.91 -20.14 -3.86
CA LYS A 352 8.90 -20.88 -2.59
C LYS A 352 10.30 -21.14 -2.02
N GLU A 353 11.28 -21.43 -2.87
CA GLU A 353 12.60 -21.92 -2.43
C GLU A 353 13.70 -21.52 -3.43
N PHE A 354 14.81 -20.97 -2.95
CA PHE A 354 15.99 -20.75 -3.79
C PHE A 354 16.68 -22.08 -4.14
N ILE A 355 17.18 -22.19 -5.37
CA ILE A 355 18.00 -23.32 -5.80
C ILE A 355 19.46 -22.96 -5.53
N MET A 356 20.12 -23.77 -4.69
CA MET A 356 21.51 -23.56 -4.27
C MET A 356 22.45 -24.58 -4.93
N GLU A 357 23.54 -24.11 -5.52
CA GLU A 357 24.64 -24.93 -6.03
C GLU A 357 25.98 -24.34 -5.54
N ASP A 358 26.78 -25.15 -4.84
CA ASP A 358 28.09 -24.74 -4.31
C ASP A 358 28.07 -23.40 -3.52
N GLY A 359 26.98 -23.15 -2.80
CA GLY A 359 26.77 -21.92 -2.01
C GLY A 359 26.26 -20.72 -2.81
N ARG A 360 26.06 -20.86 -4.12
CA ARG A 360 25.48 -19.84 -5.02
C ARG A 360 23.99 -20.09 -5.24
N VAL A 361 23.20 -19.02 -5.32
CA VAL A 361 21.83 -19.07 -5.84
C VAL A 361 21.87 -19.14 -7.37
N VAL A 362 21.28 -20.20 -7.93
CA VAL A 362 21.22 -20.45 -9.40
C VAL A 362 19.80 -20.48 -9.96
N GLY A 363 18.81 -20.15 -9.12
CA GLY A 363 17.42 -20.20 -9.52
C GLY A 363 16.45 -20.23 -8.36
N VAL A 364 15.18 -20.50 -8.66
CA VAL A 364 14.09 -20.55 -7.69
C VAL A 364 13.04 -21.57 -8.12
N LYS A 365 12.49 -22.31 -7.16
CA LYS A 365 11.30 -23.14 -7.35
C LYS A 365 10.07 -22.34 -6.95
N GLY A 366 9.00 -22.52 -7.69
CA GLY A 366 7.71 -21.92 -7.40
C GLY A 366 6.55 -22.86 -7.65
N GLU A 367 5.36 -22.38 -7.35
CA GLU A 367 4.11 -23.10 -7.56
C GLU A 367 3.05 -22.13 -8.05
N LYS A 368 2.35 -22.51 -9.12
CA LYS A 368 1.22 -21.73 -9.64
C LYS A 368 -0.01 -21.91 -8.74
N VAL A 369 -0.94 -20.97 -8.78
CA VAL A 369 -2.20 -21.04 -8.01
C VAL A 369 -3.00 -22.35 -8.20
N ASP A 370 -2.83 -23.05 -9.33
CA ASP A 370 -3.46 -24.36 -9.59
C ASP A 370 -2.65 -25.57 -9.07
N GLY A 371 -1.53 -25.32 -8.40
CA GLY A 371 -0.59 -26.33 -7.87
C GLY A 371 0.47 -26.78 -8.87
N THR A 372 0.50 -26.26 -10.10
CA THR A 372 1.52 -26.63 -11.10
C THR A 372 2.91 -26.22 -10.60
N PRO A 373 3.89 -27.14 -10.49
CA PRO A 373 5.24 -26.81 -10.07
C PRO A 373 6.01 -26.05 -11.15
N TYR A 374 6.79 -25.04 -10.74
CA TYR A 374 7.70 -24.29 -11.61
C TYR A 374 9.13 -24.39 -11.09
N VAL A 375 10.08 -24.47 -12.03
CA VAL A 375 11.52 -24.39 -11.76
C VAL A 375 12.10 -23.33 -12.68
N PHE A 376 12.68 -22.28 -12.10
CA PHE A 376 13.30 -21.18 -12.81
C PHE A 376 14.81 -21.25 -12.62
N HIS A 377 15.56 -21.35 -13.71
CA HIS A 377 17.01 -21.33 -13.72
C HIS A 377 17.52 -19.94 -14.13
N ALA A 378 18.46 -19.41 -13.35
CA ALA A 378 19.14 -18.16 -13.63
C ALA A 378 20.59 -18.44 -14.01
N GLU A 379 20.98 -18.14 -15.25
CA GLU A 379 22.36 -18.32 -15.71
C GLU A 379 23.32 -17.34 -15.04
N LYS A 380 22.83 -16.15 -14.65
CA LYS A 380 23.64 -15.13 -13.98
C LYS A 380 23.21 -14.87 -12.55
N ALA A 381 21.94 -14.54 -12.31
CA ALA A 381 21.53 -14.13 -10.96
C ALA A 381 20.01 -14.16 -10.75
N VAL A 382 19.63 -14.24 -9.48
CA VAL A 382 18.26 -14.01 -9.01
C VAL A 382 18.20 -12.64 -8.34
N ILE A 383 17.18 -11.84 -8.66
CA ILE A 383 16.88 -10.56 -8.00
C ILE A 383 15.60 -10.72 -7.18
N LEU A 384 15.69 -10.56 -5.88
CA LEU A 384 14.55 -10.55 -4.98
C LEU A 384 13.95 -9.14 -4.89
N ALA A 385 12.72 -8.96 -5.38
CA ALA A 385 12.00 -7.69 -5.42
C ALA A 385 10.54 -7.83 -4.92
N SER A 386 10.34 -8.69 -3.92
CA SER A 386 9.01 -9.19 -3.51
C SER A 386 8.18 -8.25 -2.63
N GLY A 387 8.68 -7.06 -2.32
CA GLY A 387 8.05 -6.16 -1.35
C GLY A 387 8.26 -6.56 0.11
N GLY A 388 7.52 -5.87 1.00
CA GLY A 388 7.54 -5.99 2.45
C GLY A 388 6.70 -7.13 3.06
N PHE A 389 6.21 -6.88 4.28
CA PHE A 389 5.37 -7.83 5.04
C PHE A 389 4.17 -7.18 5.75
N THR A 390 3.66 -6.06 5.23
CA THR A 390 2.58 -5.28 5.86
C THR A 390 1.27 -6.04 6.06
N ALA A 391 1.00 -7.08 5.25
CA ALA A 391 -0.21 -7.89 5.36
C ALA A 391 -0.04 -9.10 6.29
N ASN A 392 1.18 -9.42 6.73
CA ASN A 392 1.45 -10.58 7.56
C ASN A 392 1.34 -10.23 9.06
N VAL A 393 0.17 -10.47 9.65
CA VAL A 393 -0.11 -10.22 11.07
C VAL A 393 0.95 -10.88 11.97
N GLU A 394 1.30 -12.14 11.72
CA GLU A 394 2.26 -12.88 12.53
C GLU A 394 3.66 -12.24 12.50
N MET A 395 4.14 -11.85 11.32
CA MET A 395 5.44 -11.16 11.22
C MET A 395 5.40 -9.77 11.85
N ARG A 396 4.31 -9.02 11.68
CA ARG A 396 4.14 -7.71 12.32
C ARG A 396 4.22 -7.84 13.84
N GLU A 397 3.46 -8.76 14.43
CA GLU A 397 3.47 -8.99 15.88
C GLU A 397 4.81 -9.53 16.38
N LYS A 398 5.46 -10.43 15.61
CA LYS A 398 6.78 -10.98 15.94
C LYS A 398 7.85 -9.89 16.10
N TYR A 399 7.86 -8.91 15.18
CA TYR A 399 8.92 -7.90 15.14
C TYR A 399 8.56 -6.58 15.82
N ASN A 400 7.28 -6.31 16.07
CA ASN A 400 6.84 -5.02 16.61
C ASN A 400 7.45 -4.71 17.99
N THR A 401 8.21 -3.60 18.04
CA THR A 401 8.69 -3.00 19.29
C THR A 401 8.22 -1.56 19.46
N LYS A 402 7.53 -0.99 18.46
CA LYS A 402 7.26 0.45 18.33
C LYS A 402 5.81 0.82 18.63
N TRP A 403 4.87 -0.05 18.29
CA TRP A 403 3.43 0.22 18.36
C TRP A 403 2.78 -0.54 19.50
N GLU A 404 1.80 0.06 20.17
CA GLU A 404 1.00 -0.64 21.17
C GLU A 404 0.22 -1.81 20.55
N TYR A 405 -0.26 -1.64 19.31
CA TYR A 405 -1.01 -2.64 18.56
C TYR A 405 -0.71 -2.57 17.06
N ILE A 406 -0.52 -3.73 16.44
CA ILE A 406 -0.35 -3.89 14.97
C ILE A 406 -0.97 -5.20 14.45
N GLY A 407 -2.01 -5.67 15.14
CA GLY A 407 -2.69 -6.94 14.85
C GLY A 407 -3.69 -6.86 13.70
N GLU A 408 -4.57 -7.86 13.61
CA GLU A 408 -5.53 -8.04 12.51
C GLU A 408 -6.55 -6.90 12.35
N ASN A 409 -6.92 -6.20 13.43
CA ASN A 409 -7.91 -5.11 13.39
C ASN A 409 -7.35 -3.79 12.89
N LEU A 410 -6.02 -3.67 12.71
CA LEU A 410 -5.42 -2.49 12.11
C LEU A 410 -5.36 -2.70 10.60
N PRO A 411 -6.11 -1.91 9.80
CA PRO A 411 -6.20 -2.16 8.38
C PRO A 411 -4.86 -1.87 7.70
N ILE A 412 -4.72 -2.31 6.45
CA ILE A 412 -3.51 -2.08 5.64
C ILE A 412 -3.83 -1.14 4.49
N SER A 413 -2.90 -0.25 4.14
CA SER A 413 -3.06 0.59 2.94
C SER A 413 -2.64 -0.10 1.64
N GLY A 414 -1.82 -1.15 1.77
CA GLY A 414 -1.17 -1.84 0.65
C GLY A 414 -1.90 -3.09 0.18
N SER A 415 -1.20 -3.87 -0.64
CA SER A 415 -1.65 -5.14 -1.18
C SER A 415 -1.74 -6.20 -0.07
N PRO A 416 -2.82 -7.01 -0.01
CA PRO A 416 -2.89 -8.16 0.88
C PRO A 416 -1.87 -9.25 0.52
N ALA A 417 -1.27 -9.17 -0.67
CA ALA A 417 -0.20 -10.06 -1.10
C ALA A 417 1.16 -9.74 -0.44
N ASN A 418 1.30 -8.63 0.31
CA ASN A 418 2.56 -8.21 0.92
C ASN A 418 2.84 -9.00 2.22
N THR A 419 3.19 -10.28 2.08
CA THR A 419 3.20 -11.27 3.19
C THR A 419 4.59 -11.69 3.67
N GLY A 420 5.66 -11.08 3.15
CA GLY A 420 7.03 -11.36 3.58
C GLY A 420 7.63 -12.67 3.07
N ASP A 421 7.16 -13.21 1.96
CA ASP A 421 7.62 -14.51 1.43
C ASP A 421 9.11 -14.46 1.06
N GLY A 422 9.54 -13.40 0.39
CA GLY A 422 10.95 -13.17 0.06
C GLY A 422 11.86 -13.07 1.29
N HIS A 423 11.38 -12.45 2.37
CA HIS A 423 12.12 -12.38 3.64
C HIS A 423 12.35 -13.77 4.22
N ARG A 424 11.30 -14.61 4.24
CA ARG A 424 11.38 -15.99 4.74
C ARG A 424 12.28 -16.86 3.86
N MET A 425 12.20 -16.71 2.54
CA MET A 425 13.09 -17.40 1.61
C MET A 425 14.56 -17.01 1.82
N ALA A 426 14.85 -15.71 1.94
CA ALA A 426 16.21 -15.21 2.15
C ALA A 426 16.76 -15.66 3.51
N GLU A 427 15.99 -15.50 4.60
CA GLU A 427 16.37 -15.98 5.93
C GLU A 427 16.63 -17.49 5.94
N GLY A 428 15.84 -18.27 5.19
CA GLY A 428 15.96 -19.72 5.06
C GLY A 428 17.30 -20.20 4.48
N ILE A 429 17.99 -19.36 3.70
CA ILE A 429 19.33 -19.64 3.16
C ILE A 429 20.45 -18.91 3.92
N GLY A 430 20.13 -18.29 5.07
CA GLY A 430 21.10 -17.64 5.94
C GLY A 430 21.31 -16.14 5.69
N ALA A 431 20.48 -15.50 4.86
CA ALA A 431 20.54 -14.05 4.68
C ALA A 431 20.24 -13.33 6.00
N LYS A 432 20.91 -12.20 6.21
CA LYS A 432 20.69 -11.34 7.37
C LYS A 432 19.47 -10.45 7.14
N LEU A 433 18.62 -10.37 8.17
CA LEU A 433 17.54 -9.38 8.23
C LEU A 433 17.95 -8.24 9.17
N VAL A 434 17.64 -7.01 8.80
CA VAL A 434 17.93 -5.79 9.60
C VAL A 434 16.67 -4.95 9.75
N GLU A 435 16.58 -4.21 10.86
CA GLU A 435 15.52 -3.21 11.09
C GLU A 435 14.08 -3.77 11.05
N MET A 436 13.88 -5.08 11.20
CA MET A 436 12.56 -5.72 11.04
C MET A 436 11.46 -5.17 11.98
N SER A 437 11.85 -4.56 13.11
CA SER A 437 10.94 -3.87 14.03
C SER A 437 10.38 -2.56 13.50
N GLU A 438 11.05 -1.98 12.50
CA GLU A 438 10.71 -0.68 11.94
C GLU A 438 9.57 -0.85 10.92
N ILE A 439 8.35 -0.81 11.44
CA ILE A 439 7.11 -0.85 10.69
C ILE A 439 6.46 0.53 10.76
N GLN A 440 6.05 1.10 9.63
CA GLN A 440 5.42 2.41 9.57
C GLN A 440 3.91 2.30 9.40
N LEU A 441 3.19 3.09 10.19
CA LEU A 441 1.78 3.37 9.96
C LEU A 441 1.62 4.62 9.09
N GLN A 442 0.58 4.64 8.26
CA GLN A 442 0.09 5.84 7.62
C GLN A 442 -0.96 6.48 8.54
N PRO A 443 -0.85 7.76 8.91
CA PRO A 443 -1.85 8.43 9.75
C PRO A 443 -3.16 8.75 9.02
N LEU A 444 -3.13 9.03 7.71
CA LEU A 444 -4.29 9.50 6.94
C LEU A 444 -4.90 8.41 6.06
N ALA A 445 -5.42 7.35 6.67
CA ALA A 445 -6.20 6.35 5.96
C ALA A 445 -7.69 6.47 6.32
N THR A 446 -8.57 6.20 5.34
CA THR A 446 -10.01 6.14 5.59
C THR A 446 -10.30 5.07 6.64
N ALA A 447 -10.98 5.47 7.72
CA ALA A 447 -11.13 4.61 8.90
C ALA A 447 -11.81 3.26 8.61
N SER A 448 -12.77 3.22 7.69
CA SER A 448 -13.52 2.00 7.35
C SER A 448 -12.72 0.99 6.52
N SER A 449 -11.77 1.45 5.70
CA SER A 449 -11.16 0.65 4.63
C SER A 449 -9.63 0.54 4.72
N GLY A 450 -8.98 1.41 5.51
CA GLY A 450 -7.53 1.58 5.56
C GLY A 450 -6.90 2.14 4.29
N ALA A 451 -7.72 2.50 3.29
CA ALA A 451 -7.29 3.00 2.00
C ALA A 451 -6.77 4.44 2.09
N LEU A 452 -5.88 4.81 1.17
CA LEU A 452 -5.39 6.17 1.00
C LEU A 452 -6.30 6.91 0.03
N GLN A 453 -7.45 7.39 0.50
CA GLN A 453 -8.47 8.04 -0.34
C GLN A 453 -8.46 9.54 -0.07
N PHE A 454 -7.33 10.22 -0.31
CA PHE A 454 -7.10 11.58 0.20
C PHE A 454 -8.17 12.58 -0.30
N VAL A 455 -9.14 12.89 0.57
CA VAL A 455 -10.23 13.85 0.29
C VAL A 455 -9.78 15.27 0.57
N CYS A 456 -9.01 15.46 1.64
CA CYS A 456 -8.51 16.76 2.08
C CYS A 456 -7.02 16.88 1.76
N LEU A 457 -6.55 18.12 1.58
CA LEU A 457 -5.13 18.45 1.64
C LEU A 457 -4.55 17.88 2.96
N PRO A 458 -3.43 17.12 2.94
CA PRO A 458 -2.90 16.44 4.12
C PRO A 458 -2.61 17.33 5.32
N SER A 459 -2.37 18.60 5.07
CA SER A 459 -2.10 19.61 6.08
C SER A 459 -3.34 20.28 6.68
N CYS A 460 -4.55 19.93 6.20
CA CYS A 460 -5.82 20.30 6.83
C CYS A 460 -5.85 19.89 8.32
N PRO A 461 -6.56 20.64 9.19
CA PRO A 461 -6.51 20.46 10.63
C PRO A 461 -7.03 19.10 11.08
N PHE A 462 -6.34 18.50 12.07
CA PHE A 462 -6.74 17.22 12.66
C PHE A 462 -7.56 17.46 13.91
N ILE A 463 -8.85 17.13 13.85
CA ILE A 463 -9.81 17.39 14.93
C ILE A 463 -10.22 16.08 15.60
N ASN A 464 -10.15 16.02 16.93
CA ASN A 464 -10.64 14.87 17.69
C ASN A 464 -12.16 14.93 17.94
N SER A 465 -12.71 13.92 18.61
CA SER A 465 -14.14 13.87 18.95
C SER A 465 -14.63 14.95 19.94
N ASN A 466 -13.72 15.72 20.55
CA ASN A 466 -14.06 16.85 21.41
C ASN A 466 -14.08 18.18 20.63
N GLY A 467 -13.70 18.19 19.34
CA GLY A 467 -13.60 19.41 18.53
C GLY A 467 -12.27 20.14 18.68
N GLU A 468 -11.23 19.49 19.20
CA GLU A 468 -9.92 20.08 19.50
C GLU A 468 -8.84 19.54 18.56
N ARG A 469 -7.84 20.38 18.24
CA ARG A 469 -6.59 19.94 17.62
C ARG A 469 -5.67 19.30 18.64
N PHE A 470 -4.89 18.31 18.23
CA PHE A 470 -4.11 17.48 19.15
C PHE A 470 -2.69 17.12 18.67
N VAL A 471 -2.32 17.44 17.42
CA VAL A 471 -1.00 17.15 16.86
C VAL A 471 -0.66 18.12 15.74
N ASN A 472 0.64 18.35 15.48
CA ASN A 472 1.12 19.05 14.30
C ASN A 472 0.85 18.20 13.05
N GLU A 473 0.04 18.71 12.11
CA GLU A 473 -0.38 17.99 10.90
C GLU A 473 0.74 17.81 9.85
N ALA A 474 1.91 18.41 10.08
CA ALA A 474 3.10 18.29 9.24
C ALA A 474 4.22 17.47 9.89
N GLU A 475 3.96 16.81 11.02
CA GLU A 475 4.97 16.01 11.74
C GLU A 475 5.27 14.67 11.07
N ARG A 476 6.26 13.96 11.62
CA ARG A 476 6.54 12.56 11.27
C ARG A 476 5.30 11.68 11.38
N ARG A 477 5.22 10.69 10.49
CA ARG A 477 4.10 9.72 10.44
C ARG A 477 3.91 9.00 11.76
N ASP A 478 4.99 8.67 12.47
CA ASP A 478 4.89 7.98 13.75
C ASP A 478 4.37 8.86 14.89
N VAL A 479 4.76 10.13 14.92
CA VAL A 479 4.18 11.12 15.85
C VAL A 479 2.69 11.27 15.58
N MET A 480 2.29 11.52 14.32
CA MET A 480 0.88 11.65 13.94
C MET A 480 0.08 10.38 14.23
N SER A 481 0.57 9.21 13.82
CA SER A 481 -0.15 7.95 14.04
C SER A 481 -0.30 7.61 15.52
N LYS A 482 0.73 7.85 16.37
CA LYS A 482 0.60 7.66 17.82
C LYS A 482 -0.46 8.60 18.41
N ALA A 483 -0.41 9.87 18.04
CA ALA A 483 -1.38 10.85 18.51
C ALA A 483 -2.83 10.49 18.12
N ILE A 484 -3.04 9.94 16.92
CA ILE A 484 -4.37 9.47 16.48
C ILE A 484 -4.79 8.21 17.24
N LEU A 485 -3.88 7.24 17.46
CA LEU A 485 -4.17 6.02 18.23
C LEU A 485 -4.54 6.32 19.69
N GLU A 486 -4.07 7.45 20.25
CA GLU A 486 -4.44 7.90 21.60
C GLU A 486 -5.84 8.55 21.66
N GLN A 487 -6.45 8.89 20.52
CA GLN A 487 -7.79 9.48 20.48
C GLN A 487 -8.88 8.41 20.72
N PRO A 488 -10.08 8.79 21.21
CA PRO A 488 -11.19 7.86 21.35
C PRO A 488 -11.51 7.10 20.05
N ASN A 489 -11.52 5.76 20.14
CA ASN A 489 -11.70 4.83 19.02
C ASN A 489 -10.60 4.88 17.94
N SER A 490 -9.45 5.51 18.22
CA SER A 490 -8.38 5.72 17.24
C SER A 490 -8.83 6.49 15.99
N LEU A 491 -9.78 7.42 16.16
CA LEU A 491 -10.37 8.21 15.08
C LEU A 491 -10.03 9.70 15.20
N MET A 492 -9.94 10.34 14.05
CA MET A 492 -9.92 11.79 13.92
C MET A 492 -10.72 12.25 12.71
N TYR A 493 -11.03 13.54 12.66
CA TYR A 493 -11.72 14.20 11.55
C TYR A 493 -10.77 15.21 10.91
N GLN A 494 -10.47 15.00 9.63
CA GLN A 494 -9.74 15.99 8.84
C GLN A 494 -10.75 16.93 8.18
N ILE A 495 -10.61 18.23 8.41
CA ILE A 495 -11.62 19.23 7.99
C ILE A 495 -11.12 20.03 6.79
N ALA A 496 -11.96 20.18 5.77
CA ALA A 496 -11.67 20.97 4.57
C ALA A 496 -12.83 21.90 4.18
N SER A 497 -12.50 23.04 3.57
CA SER A 497 -13.38 23.85 2.73
C SER A 497 -13.07 23.59 1.24
N SER A 498 -13.67 24.36 0.34
CA SER A 498 -13.52 24.12 -1.11
C SER A 498 -12.07 24.30 -1.60
N GLN A 499 -11.33 25.27 -1.05
CA GLN A 499 -9.94 25.53 -1.44
C GLN A 499 -8.95 24.37 -1.16
N ASN A 500 -9.16 23.60 -0.08
CA ASN A 500 -8.28 22.49 0.32
C ASN A 500 -8.93 21.12 0.16
N LEU A 501 -10.04 21.05 -0.59
CA LEU A 501 -10.60 19.81 -1.03
C LEU A 501 -9.76 19.27 -2.21
N TRP A 502 -9.19 18.08 -2.05
CA TRP A 502 -8.43 17.37 -3.08
C TRP A 502 -9.33 16.51 -3.96
N VAL A 503 -10.41 17.13 -4.46
CA VAL A 503 -11.42 16.49 -5.29
C VAL A 503 -11.65 17.33 -6.54
N THR A 504 -11.56 16.71 -7.71
CA THR A 504 -11.86 17.34 -9.01
C THR A 504 -12.97 16.54 -9.69
N ASP A 505 -14.02 17.21 -10.16
CA ASP A 505 -15.18 16.57 -10.80
C ASP A 505 -15.81 15.43 -9.97
N GLY A 506 -15.78 15.56 -8.64
CA GLY A 506 -16.31 14.55 -7.71
C GLY A 506 -15.38 13.36 -7.46
N ILE A 507 -14.16 13.36 -8.01
CA ILE A 507 -13.17 12.30 -7.86
C ILE A 507 -11.98 12.80 -7.03
N THR A 508 -11.56 12.04 -6.02
CA THR A 508 -10.37 12.36 -5.21
C THR A 508 -9.09 12.29 -6.06
N ILE A 509 -8.01 12.90 -5.57
CA ILE A 509 -6.69 12.80 -6.23
C ILE A 509 -6.18 11.35 -6.33
N THR A 510 -6.74 10.43 -5.55
CA THR A 510 -6.42 9.00 -5.54
C THR A 510 -7.37 8.15 -6.38
N GLY A 511 -8.38 8.77 -7.02
CA GLY A 511 -9.29 8.12 -7.97
C GLY A 511 -10.61 7.62 -7.38
N ASP A 512 -10.95 8.01 -6.15
CA ASP A 512 -12.15 7.57 -5.43
C ASP A 512 -13.33 8.53 -5.66
N VAL A 513 -14.57 8.03 -5.66
CA VAL A 513 -15.77 8.85 -5.89
C VAL A 513 -16.27 9.46 -4.57
N LEU A 514 -16.21 10.78 -4.45
CA LEU A 514 -16.56 11.50 -3.22
C LEU A 514 -18.00 11.25 -2.76
N SER A 515 -18.97 11.23 -3.67
CA SER A 515 -20.39 11.02 -3.32
C SER A 515 -20.64 9.66 -2.66
N GLU A 516 -19.85 8.65 -3.03
CA GLU A 516 -19.95 7.31 -2.46
C GLU A 516 -19.29 7.24 -1.07
N MET A 517 -18.17 7.94 -0.90
CA MET A 517 -17.55 8.10 0.42
C MET A 517 -18.52 8.81 1.39
N ILE A 518 -19.30 9.79 0.90
CA ILE A 518 -20.36 10.44 1.68
C ILE A 518 -21.49 9.47 2.01
N GLU A 519 -21.95 8.66 1.05
CA GLU A 519 -23.01 7.66 1.26
C GLU A 519 -22.60 6.57 2.27
N LYS A 520 -21.34 6.11 2.21
CA LYS A 520 -20.74 5.15 3.15
C LYS A 520 -20.54 5.74 4.55
N GLY A 521 -20.56 7.06 4.68
CA GLY A 521 -20.28 7.77 5.93
C GLY A 521 -18.79 7.94 6.22
N ASP A 522 -17.90 7.68 5.25
CA ASP A 522 -16.47 7.95 5.35
C ASP A 522 -16.17 9.45 5.33
N VAL A 523 -17.04 10.21 4.67
CA VAL A 523 -16.99 11.68 4.62
C VAL A 523 -18.32 12.27 5.06
N VAL A 524 -18.27 13.27 5.93
CA VAL A 524 -19.44 14.05 6.33
C VAL A 524 -19.35 15.44 5.69
N THR A 525 -20.43 15.94 5.12
CA THR A 525 -20.47 17.28 4.52
C THR A 525 -21.61 18.14 5.05
N ALA A 526 -21.41 19.46 5.11
CA ALA A 526 -22.43 20.44 5.48
C ALA A 526 -22.14 21.83 4.88
N ASP A 527 -23.16 22.68 4.82
CA ASP A 527 -23.03 24.04 4.27
C ASP A 527 -22.40 25.01 5.28
N THR A 528 -22.43 24.68 6.58
CA THR A 528 -21.84 25.49 7.66
C THR A 528 -21.03 24.63 8.64
N LEU A 529 -20.03 25.23 9.30
CA LEU A 529 -19.24 24.56 10.34
C LEU A 529 -20.11 24.12 11.54
N GLU A 530 -21.16 24.87 11.87
CA GLU A 530 -22.10 24.53 12.95
C GLU A 530 -22.87 23.23 12.60
N GLU A 531 -23.40 23.14 11.38
CA GLU A 531 -24.07 21.93 10.91
C GLU A 531 -23.11 20.73 10.81
N LEU A 532 -21.86 20.97 10.38
CA LEU A 532 -20.84 19.93 10.32
C LEU A 532 -20.54 19.38 11.72
N ALA A 533 -20.31 20.25 12.70
CA ALA A 533 -20.08 19.87 14.09
C ALA A 533 -21.24 19.04 14.66
N ILE A 534 -22.49 19.45 14.41
CA ILE A 534 -23.68 18.71 14.83
C ILE A 534 -23.72 17.31 14.21
N LYS A 535 -23.45 17.19 12.90
CA LYS A 535 -23.42 15.89 12.21
C LYS A 535 -22.31 14.97 12.74
N LEU A 536 -21.18 15.52 13.17
CA LEU A 536 -20.07 14.80 13.80
C LEU A 536 -20.28 14.53 15.29
N ASN A 537 -21.38 15.04 15.89
CA ASN A 537 -21.64 14.99 17.33
C ASN A 537 -20.52 15.67 18.17
N ILE A 538 -20.04 16.81 17.69
CA ILE A 538 -19.05 17.67 18.33
C ILE A 538 -19.73 18.97 18.80
N ASP A 539 -19.30 19.55 19.92
CA ASP A 539 -19.79 20.86 20.36
C ASP A 539 -19.45 21.95 19.31
N PRO A 540 -20.46 22.63 18.73
CA PRO A 540 -20.20 23.61 17.68
C PRO A 540 -19.35 24.79 18.11
N THR A 541 -19.42 25.19 19.39
CA THR A 541 -18.66 26.34 19.90
C THR A 541 -17.19 26.00 19.95
N THR A 542 -16.83 24.85 20.54
CA THR A 542 -15.45 24.36 20.57
C THR A 542 -14.90 24.16 19.16
N PHE A 543 -15.66 23.49 18.29
CA PHE A 543 -15.25 23.21 16.91
C PHE A 543 -14.92 24.48 16.12
N ILE A 544 -15.82 25.47 16.13
CA ILE A 544 -15.62 26.73 15.39
C ILE A 544 -14.43 27.52 15.96
N ASN A 545 -14.27 27.57 17.29
CA ASN A 545 -13.12 28.22 17.90
C ASN A 545 -11.80 27.57 17.45
N THR A 546 -11.74 26.23 17.42
CA THR A 546 -10.56 25.50 16.94
C THR A 546 -10.22 25.80 15.48
N ILE A 547 -11.22 25.90 14.60
CA ILE A 547 -11.00 26.27 13.19
C ILE A 547 -10.49 27.72 13.07
N ASN A 548 -11.02 28.65 13.87
CA ASN A 548 -10.53 30.04 13.89
C ASN A 548 -9.08 30.13 14.37
N GLU A 549 -8.72 29.43 15.44
CA GLU A 549 -7.35 29.37 15.95
C GLU A 549 -6.38 28.77 14.92
N TYR A 550 -6.80 27.73 14.21
CA TYR A 550 -6.03 27.15 13.11
C TYR A 550 -5.84 28.16 11.96
N ASN A 551 -6.89 28.86 11.54
CA ASN A 551 -6.81 29.88 10.49
C ASN A 551 -5.89 31.05 10.89
N GLU A 552 -5.89 31.46 12.15
CA GLU A 552 -4.92 32.44 12.67
C GLU A 552 -3.48 31.93 12.55
N ALA A 553 -3.23 30.65 12.83
CA ALA A 553 -1.91 30.05 12.64
C ALA A 553 -1.47 30.02 11.16
N VAL A 554 -2.40 29.73 10.23
CA VAL A 554 -2.13 29.77 8.78
C VAL A 554 -1.73 31.19 8.33
N ILE A 555 -2.43 32.22 8.82
CA ILE A 555 -2.11 33.63 8.51
C ILE A 555 -0.74 34.02 9.08
N ASN A 556 -0.47 33.64 10.33
CA ASN A 556 0.77 33.99 11.02
C ASN A 556 1.97 33.14 10.59
N LYS A 557 1.73 32.06 9.82
CA LYS A 557 2.75 31.06 9.42
C LYS A 557 3.45 30.42 10.63
N PHE A 558 2.77 30.38 11.76
CA PHE A 558 3.25 29.77 13.00
C PHE A 558 2.06 29.37 13.87
N ASP A 559 2.07 28.12 14.33
CA ASP A 559 1.07 27.59 15.24
C ASP A 559 1.61 27.51 16.69
N PRO A 560 1.14 28.34 17.62
CA PRO A 560 1.58 28.29 19.00
C PRO A 560 1.10 27.03 19.75
N LEU A 561 0.07 26.33 19.25
CA LEU A 561 -0.43 25.10 19.87
C LEU A 561 0.50 23.92 19.60
N THR A 562 0.91 23.75 18.34
CA THR A 562 1.62 22.54 17.89
C THR A 562 3.08 22.79 17.50
N GLY A 563 3.50 24.06 17.39
CA GLY A 563 4.82 24.44 16.90
C GLY A 563 4.99 24.36 15.38
N ARG A 564 3.91 24.10 14.62
CA ARG A 564 3.95 24.01 13.16
C ARG A 564 4.38 25.34 12.51
N VAL A 565 5.31 25.26 11.56
CA VAL A 565 5.84 26.42 10.79
C VAL A 565 5.63 26.29 9.28
N SER A 566 5.27 25.10 8.79
CA SER A 566 5.10 24.81 7.37
C SER A 566 3.65 25.02 6.94
N PHE A 567 3.26 26.28 6.73
CA PHE A 567 1.92 26.66 6.25
C PHE A 567 1.94 27.23 4.84
N ILE A 568 1.08 26.72 3.97
CA ILE A 568 0.77 27.28 2.64
C ILE A 568 -0.52 28.11 2.68
N GLU A 569 -0.88 28.78 1.60
CA GLU A 569 -2.11 29.60 1.55
C GLU A 569 -3.35 28.71 1.54
N GLU A 570 -3.26 27.59 0.83
CA GLU A 570 -4.31 26.60 0.65
C GLU A 570 -4.69 25.89 1.97
N ASP A 571 -3.86 25.99 3.01
CA ASP A 571 -4.18 25.46 4.34
C ASP A 571 -5.39 26.14 4.98
N TYR A 572 -5.74 27.36 4.59
CA TYR A 572 -6.82 28.15 5.20
C TYR A 572 -8.21 27.52 4.97
N ILE A 573 -9.00 27.38 6.04
CA ILE A 573 -10.39 26.95 5.95
C ILE A 573 -11.28 28.16 5.67
N GLU A 574 -11.87 28.24 4.48
CA GLU A 574 -12.70 29.37 4.05
C GLU A 574 -13.91 29.60 4.97
N GLU A 575 -14.34 30.85 5.13
CA GLU A 575 -15.49 31.20 5.98
C GLU A 575 -16.84 30.78 5.38
N GLU A 576 -16.92 30.74 4.05
CA GLU A 576 -18.11 30.30 3.32
C GLU A 576 -17.93 28.82 2.93
N GLY A 577 -18.91 27.99 3.29
CA GLY A 577 -18.93 26.58 2.93
C GLY A 577 -19.21 26.35 1.44
N PRO A 578 -19.36 25.08 1.01
CA PRO A 578 -19.52 23.89 1.87
C PRO A 578 -18.22 23.40 2.52
N TYR A 579 -18.39 22.54 3.53
CA TYR A 579 -17.33 21.92 4.32
C TYR A 579 -17.41 20.39 4.28
N TRP A 580 -16.26 19.75 4.47
CA TRP A 580 -16.11 18.30 4.54
C TRP A 580 -15.30 17.88 5.75
N ALA A 581 -15.67 16.75 6.35
CA ALA A 581 -14.91 16.05 7.37
C ALA A 581 -14.66 14.62 6.91
N HIS A 582 -13.40 14.29 6.64
CA HIS A 582 -12.97 12.92 6.33
C HIS A 582 -12.67 12.19 7.64
N ILE A 583 -13.29 11.02 7.84
CA ILE A 583 -13.08 10.18 9.02
C ILE A 583 -11.85 9.30 8.81
N ILE A 584 -10.85 9.52 9.65
CA ILE A 584 -9.50 8.98 9.48
C ILE A 584 -9.09 8.10 10.67
N SER A 585 -8.38 7.02 10.36
CA SER A 585 -7.64 6.20 11.32
C SER A 585 -6.32 5.72 10.72
N PRO A 586 -5.28 5.39 11.51
CA PRO A 586 -4.04 4.91 10.96
C PRO A 586 -4.16 3.51 10.33
N SER A 587 -3.35 3.22 9.31
CA SER A 587 -3.24 1.89 8.69
C SER A 587 -1.78 1.43 8.55
N VAL A 588 -1.51 0.12 8.56
CA VAL A 588 -0.16 -0.42 8.33
C VAL A 588 0.23 -0.18 6.88
N HIS A 589 1.41 0.44 6.69
CA HIS A 589 1.73 1.07 5.41
C HIS A 589 3.01 0.56 4.76
N PHE A 590 4.10 0.40 5.53
CA PHE A 590 5.42 0.06 4.96
C PHE A 590 6.28 -0.65 6.01
N THR A 591 7.13 -1.57 5.58
CA THR A 591 8.12 -2.21 6.47
C THR A 591 9.52 -1.77 6.05
N MET A 592 10.19 -0.97 6.90
CA MET A 592 11.50 -0.39 6.59
C MET A 592 12.63 -1.41 6.72
N GLY A 593 12.47 -2.38 7.62
CA GLY A 593 13.38 -3.50 7.73
C GLY A 593 13.20 -4.54 6.64
N GLY A 594 14.26 -5.31 6.42
CA GLY A 594 14.29 -6.35 5.41
C GLY A 594 15.64 -7.02 5.28
N VAL A 595 15.87 -7.64 4.12
CA VAL A 595 17.12 -8.31 3.75
C VAL A 595 18.27 -7.29 3.69
N ALA A 596 19.39 -7.63 4.32
CA ALA A 596 20.59 -6.80 4.29
C ALA A 596 21.28 -6.89 2.93
N VAL A 597 21.68 -5.74 2.40
CA VAL A 597 22.41 -5.63 1.13
C VAL A 597 23.60 -4.68 1.24
N ASP A 598 24.59 -4.85 0.35
CA ASP A 598 25.62 -3.84 0.12
C ASP A 598 25.18 -2.77 -0.91
N THR A 599 26.05 -1.82 -1.24
CA THR A 599 25.77 -0.76 -2.22
C THR A 599 25.67 -1.25 -3.67
N ASP A 600 26.11 -2.49 -3.94
CA ASP A 600 25.94 -3.16 -5.22
C ASP A 600 24.69 -4.06 -5.24
N LEU A 601 23.91 -4.04 -4.15
CA LEU A 601 22.65 -4.75 -3.95
C LEU A 601 22.80 -6.28 -3.82
N HIS A 602 24.00 -6.77 -3.52
CA HIS A 602 24.20 -8.18 -3.17
C HIS A 602 23.53 -8.49 -1.82
N VAL A 603 22.85 -9.62 -1.71
CA VAL A 603 22.31 -10.08 -0.43
C VAL A 603 23.46 -10.53 0.47
N LEU A 604 23.41 -10.11 1.74
CA LEU A 604 24.42 -10.41 2.74
C LEU A 604 23.94 -11.49 3.72
N ASP A 605 24.85 -12.40 4.10
CA ASP A 605 24.64 -13.37 5.17
C ASP A 605 24.79 -12.74 6.57
N GLN A 606 24.64 -13.56 7.62
CA GLN A 606 24.75 -13.14 9.02
C GLN A 606 26.11 -12.51 9.38
N ASP A 607 27.18 -12.94 8.71
CA ASP A 607 28.55 -12.47 8.93
C ASP A 607 28.89 -11.26 8.03
N GLY A 608 27.97 -10.86 7.14
CA GLY A 608 28.14 -9.75 6.20
C GLY A 608 28.85 -10.15 4.90
N ASN A 609 28.99 -11.45 4.61
CA ASN A 609 29.51 -11.90 3.32
C ASN A 609 28.40 -11.93 2.27
N ILE A 610 28.77 -11.73 1.01
CA ILE A 610 27.87 -11.86 -0.13
C ILE A 610 27.39 -13.30 -0.27
N ILE A 611 26.07 -13.48 -0.44
CA ILE A 611 25.46 -14.72 -0.95
C ILE A 611 25.55 -14.68 -2.49
N PRO A 612 26.44 -15.48 -3.12
CA PRO A 612 26.68 -15.36 -4.55
C PRO A 612 25.43 -15.65 -5.39
N GLY A 613 25.23 -14.87 -6.45
CA GLY A 613 24.11 -15.04 -7.38
C GLY A 613 22.77 -14.47 -6.89
N LEU A 614 22.72 -13.84 -5.71
CA LEU A 614 21.50 -13.25 -5.16
C LEU A 614 21.64 -11.74 -4.91
N TYR A 615 20.70 -10.98 -5.50
CA TYR A 615 20.53 -9.55 -5.29
C TYR A 615 19.16 -9.27 -4.69
N ALA A 616 18.98 -8.11 -4.07
CA ALA A 616 17.67 -7.66 -3.62
C ALA A 616 17.43 -6.17 -3.86
N ALA A 617 16.19 -5.79 -4.15
CA ALA A 617 15.81 -4.40 -4.45
C ALA A 617 14.40 -4.03 -3.93
N GLY A 618 14.23 -2.77 -3.54
CA GLY A 618 12.96 -2.23 -3.05
C GLY A 618 12.65 -2.56 -1.59
N GLU A 619 11.36 -2.57 -1.22
CA GLU A 619 10.87 -2.72 0.17
C GLU A 619 11.29 -4.03 0.84
N VAL A 620 11.73 -5.05 0.09
CA VAL A 620 12.28 -6.27 0.68
C VAL A 620 13.64 -6.04 1.36
N CYS A 621 14.30 -4.91 1.10
CA CYS A 621 15.60 -4.56 1.66
C CYS A 621 15.48 -3.63 2.87
N GLY A 622 16.27 -3.90 3.91
CA GLY A 622 16.44 -2.99 5.04
C GLY A 622 17.59 -1.99 4.83
N GLY A 623 17.71 -1.00 5.73
CA GLY A 623 18.84 -0.05 5.76
C GLY A 623 18.63 1.26 5.01
N PHE A 624 17.63 1.37 4.14
CA PHE A 624 17.40 2.59 3.35
C PHE A 624 16.67 3.71 4.10
N HIS A 625 15.92 3.37 5.15
CA HIS A 625 14.98 4.30 5.79
C HIS A 625 15.12 4.41 7.31
N GLY A 626 15.75 3.43 7.96
CA GLY A 626 15.85 3.39 9.42
C GLY A 626 14.48 3.40 10.12
N GLY A 627 14.37 4.14 11.22
CA GLY A 627 13.21 4.09 12.12
C GLY A 627 11.92 4.73 11.58
N ASN A 628 12.01 5.56 10.54
CA ASN A 628 10.86 6.18 9.91
C ASN A 628 11.18 6.59 8.46
N ARG A 629 10.41 6.06 7.51
CA ARG A 629 10.55 6.42 6.10
C ARG A 629 9.92 7.78 5.80
N VAL A 630 10.71 8.66 5.19
CA VAL A 630 10.26 9.94 4.63
C VAL A 630 9.29 9.70 3.44
N GLY A 631 8.19 10.47 3.39
CA GLY A 631 7.24 10.40 2.28
C GLY A 631 7.91 10.68 0.93
N GLY A 632 7.69 9.81 -0.07
CA GLY A 632 8.33 9.90 -1.40
C GLY A 632 9.62 9.09 -1.56
N ASN A 633 10.33 8.76 -0.48
CA ASN A 633 11.57 7.98 -0.57
C ASN A 633 11.34 6.52 -1.04
N ALA A 634 10.15 5.94 -0.83
CA ALA A 634 9.87 4.57 -1.28
C ALA A 634 9.98 4.42 -2.81
N ILE A 635 9.39 5.34 -3.58
CA ILE A 635 9.48 5.29 -5.05
C ILE A 635 10.93 5.54 -5.50
N THR A 636 11.61 6.48 -4.85
CA THR A 636 13.04 6.72 -5.09
C THR A 636 13.87 5.46 -4.89
N GLN A 637 13.66 4.76 -3.77
CA GLN A 637 14.33 3.51 -3.44
C GLN A 637 14.06 2.43 -4.48
N ILE A 638 12.79 2.15 -4.81
CA ILE A 638 12.47 1.03 -5.72
C ILE A 638 13.06 1.26 -7.11
N LEU A 639 13.03 2.50 -7.62
CA LEU A 639 13.61 2.82 -8.92
C LEU A 639 15.14 2.69 -8.86
N ARG A 640 15.80 3.34 -7.89
CA ARG A 640 17.27 3.36 -7.80
C ARG A 640 17.87 1.98 -7.50
N SER A 641 17.33 1.28 -6.51
CA SER A 641 17.79 -0.07 -6.18
C SER A 641 17.45 -1.08 -7.29
N GLY A 642 16.29 -0.96 -7.95
CA GLY A 642 15.93 -1.80 -9.08
C GLY A 642 16.88 -1.62 -10.27
N ILE A 643 17.12 -0.38 -10.69
CA ILE A 643 18.07 -0.02 -11.75
C ILE A 643 19.45 -0.62 -11.46
N ASN A 644 19.96 -0.39 -10.26
CA ASN A 644 21.32 -0.84 -9.90
C ASN A 644 21.41 -2.36 -9.78
N ALA A 645 20.41 -3.02 -9.17
CA ALA A 645 20.36 -4.48 -9.11
C ALA A 645 20.30 -5.11 -10.49
N GLY A 646 19.51 -4.55 -11.42
CA GLY A 646 19.44 -5.02 -12.81
C GLY A 646 20.80 -4.94 -13.51
N VAL A 647 21.47 -3.78 -13.43
CA VAL A 647 22.82 -3.58 -13.99
C VAL A 647 23.83 -4.56 -13.37
N ASN A 648 23.92 -4.60 -12.05
CA ASN A 648 24.93 -5.40 -11.34
C ASN A 648 24.72 -6.91 -11.54
N ALA A 649 23.47 -7.36 -11.54
CA ALA A 649 23.14 -8.76 -11.78
C ALA A 649 23.57 -9.24 -13.18
N THR A 650 23.57 -8.36 -14.20
CA THR A 650 24.08 -8.74 -15.54
C THR A 650 25.60 -8.97 -15.60
N MET A 651 26.34 -8.40 -14.64
CA MET A 651 27.79 -8.54 -14.49
C MET A 651 28.18 -9.72 -13.59
N SER A 652 27.21 -10.35 -12.92
CA SER A 652 27.39 -11.57 -12.15
C SER A 652 27.94 -12.69 -13.05
N LYS A 653 28.93 -13.41 -12.55
CA LYS A 653 29.58 -14.53 -13.22
C LYS A 653 29.21 -15.85 -12.59
#